data_AF-A0A6M0JWT8-F1
#
_entry.id   AF-A0A6M0JWT8-F1
#
_cell.length_a   1.000
_cell.length_b   1.000
_cell.length_c   1.000
_cell.angle_alpha   90.00
_cell.angle_beta   90.00
_cell.angle_gamma   90.00
#
_symmetry.space_group_name_H-M   'P 1'
#
loop_
_entity.id
_entity.type
_entity.pdbx_description
1 polymer ?
#
loop_
_entity_poly.entity_id
_entity_poly.type
_entity_poly.pdbx_seq_one_letter_code
_entity_poly.pdbx_strand_id
1 'polypeptide(L)'
;MYATPETGDGWITQIISTDDSGFTVTARFSISSEFRRLAGGREADLVFAARSRLARLGINILPLGTTAFDGDYCDLQLRILAAIHSYGIGEHLERIVVPGLRVGRLVFCPADNRLDSASVHALIRNNQLQVPAGFSLDGNGYLIIRPQQQIFRFQKPLTPEEVTAIATHADGKDLLNRLQIREQVDHIELLPNDGLVTACSMFLHRHYIVLRNLDESLGFHLQATVLDPISTRGTKVYLEFINRTAQLIINPSVAASVHEAVRIDPKPRYWHGHSTEHPDACETTGQTGCRALLEIFDRFEATPVHDRYSHRMVAVARDPQALLGGGDPDLVWSQPDRPRDPRGGTDLAASPVTQGLGSGAPIECGTQLLEQLPDGAEATLLLGYFPNLIEHSQICTAALRKAIRRIVLRRASFEHGPFLSARDHGRLADYEGLGLEVFWCNEDRGHIVRHVFRGLRGYFTTPDKVDRFGSCLIFAIYGSTKPLNDRAEHQIEQLLANLRALFGSDIGILTGGGPGAMQQVTDIAHRLGLMVGSSFIETVDQTTNQSAEFYQTFQARSRQARQRWFEIASFHLFLVGGVGTLEEIGLTLTDMKLGVIETAPLVFFDGTGNELYWKGLQEQLAHMARLGRVPAWLIEQILMTTDPDAVPHFYKQALRLG
;
A
#
# COMPACT_ATOMS: atom_id res chain seq x y z
N MET A 1 6.17 -8.12 9.50
CA MET A 1 5.11 -7.07 9.50
C MET A 1 4.06 -7.44 10.53
N TYR A 2 3.48 -6.49 11.28
CA TYR A 2 2.31 -6.79 12.12
C TYR A 2 1.06 -6.81 11.25
N ALA A 3 0.37 -7.94 11.19
CA ALA A 3 -0.88 -8.07 10.44
C ALA A 3 -1.80 -9.10 11.09
N THR A 4 -3.03 -9.12 10.62
CA THR A 4 -4.03 -10.11 11.04
C THR A 4 -3.99 -11.26 10.03
N PRO A 5 -3.52 -12.47 10.40
CA PRO A 5 -3.39 -13.56 9.44
C PRO A 5 -4.74 -13.85 8.77
N GLU A 6 -4.74 -13.95 7.45
CA GLU A 6 -5.96 -14.07 6.66
C GLU A 6 -5.75 -14.87 5.37
N THR A 7 -6.85 -15.42 4.86
CA THR A 7 -6.91 -16.00 3.52
C THR A 7 -7.02 -14.91 2.46
N GLY A 8 -6.77 -15.26 1.20
CA GLY A 8 -7.30 -14.46 0.08
C GLY A 8 -8.84 -14.45 0.09
N ASP A 9 -9.44 -13.60 -0.75
CA ASP A 9 -10.90 -13.55 -0.89
C ASP A 9 -11.44 -14.93 -1.32
N GLY A 10 -12.37 -15.49 -0.55
CA GLY A 10 -13.17 -16.64 -0.96
C GLY A 10 -14.14 -16.27 -2.08
N TRP A 11 -14.62 -17.28 -2.80
CA TRP A 11 -15.56 -17.11 -3.91
C TRP A 11 -16.73 -18.07 -3.82
N ILE A 12 -17.88 -17.65 -4.35
CA ILE A 12 -19.07 -18.50 -4.47
C ILE A 12 -18.75 -19.67 -5.41
N THR A 13 -19.00 -20.89 -4.97
CA THR A 13 -18.89 -22.10 -5.80
C THR A 13 -20.26 -22.58 -6.26
N GLN A 14 -21.28 -22.44 -5.40
CA GLN A 14 -22.63 -22.94 -5.68
C GLN A 14 -23.69 -22.09 -4.97
N ILE A 15 -24.83 -21.90 -5.64
CA ILE A 15 -26.06 -21.37 -5.04
C ILE A 15 -26.89 -22.57 -4.55
N ILE A 16 -27.23 -22.60 -3.26
CA ILE A 16 -27.97 -23.69 -2.62
C ILE A 16 -29.48 -23.43 -2.74
N SER A 17 -29.91 -22.22 -2.37
CA SER A 17 -31.32 -21.83 -2.42
C SER A 17 -31.44 -20.32 -2.56
N THR A 18 -32.57 -19.90 -3.13
CA THR A 18 -32.98 -18.50 -3.21
C THR A 18 -34.39 -18.38 -2.65
N ASP A 19 -34.62 -17.38 -1.80
CA ASP A 19 -35.93 -17.04 -1.27
C ASP A 19 -36.08 -15.52 -1.19
N ASP A 20 -37.25 -15.03 -0.78
CA ASP A 20 -37.58 -13.60 -0.72
C ASP A 20 -36.63 -12.78 0.18
N SER A 21 -35.92 -13.44 1.10
CA SER A 21 -34.98 -12.81 2.03
C SER A 21 -33.51 -12.94 1.60
N GLY A 22 -33.22 -13.51 0.43
CA GLY A 22 -31.88 -13.55 -0.18
C GLY A 22 -31.41 -14.91 -0.66
N PHE A 23 -30.08 -15.09 -0.72
CA PHE A 23 -29.42 -16.25 -1.31
C PHE A 23 -28.65 -17.02 -0.24
N THR A 24 -28.81 -18.34 -0.22
CA THR A 24 -27.92 -19.25 0.50
C THR A 24 -26.92 -19.83 -0.48
N VAL A 25 -25.63 -19.64 -0.23
CA VAL A 25 -24.55 -20.05 -1.13
C VAL A 25 -23.49 -20.83 -0.38
N THR A 26 -22.73 -21.65 -1.10
CA THR A 26 -21.45 -22.18 -0.62
C THR A 26 -20.33 -21.33 -1.20
N ALA A 27 -19.42 -20.89 -0.33
CA ALA A 27 -18.20 -20.21 -0.74
C ALA A 27 -16.98 -21.01 -0.32
N ARG A 28 -15.94 -20.98 -1.16
CA ARG A 28 -14.67 -21.68 -0.96
C ARG A 28 -13.55 -20.68 -0.70
N PHE A 29 -12.70 -21.01 0.27
CA PHE A 29 -11.52 -20.24 0.64
C PHE A 29 -10.28 -21.11 0.48
N SER A 30 -9.25 -20.62 -0.20
CA SER A 30 -7.97 -21.32 -0.30
C SER A 30 -7.18 -21.18 1.01
N ILE A 31 -6.73 -22.30 1.55
CA ILE A 31 -5.95 -22.39 2.79
C ILE A 31 -4.50 -22.68 2.44
N SER A 32 -3.65 -21.65 2.51
CA SER A 32 -2.20 -21.83 2.41
C SER A 32 -1.67 -22.64 3.60
N SER A 33 -0.57 -23.37 3.40
CA SER A 33 0.15 -24.09 4.45
C SER A 33 0.59 -23.20 5.62
N GLU A 34 1.02 -21.95 5.35
CA GLU A 34 1.33 -20.96 6.39
C GLU A 34 0.11 -20.61 7.25
N PHE A 35 -1.02 -20.29 6.61
CA PHE A 35 -2.28 -19.99 7.32
C PHE A 35 -2.76 -21.21 8.12
N ARG A 36 -2.63 -22.42 7.57
CA ARG A 36 -2.91 -23.68 8.28
C ARG A 36 -1.99 -23.86 9.49
N ARG A 37 -0.70 -23.54 9.39
CA ARG A 37 0.24 -23.61 10.50
C ARG A 37 -0.15 -22.68 11.65
N LEU A 38 -0.72 -21.52 11.34
CA LEU A 38 -1.16 -20.52 12.32
C LEU A 38 -2.53 -20.86 12.94
N ALA A 39 -3.50 -21.29 12.13
CA ALA A 39 -4.90 -21.44 12.55
C ALA A 39 -5.39 -22.90 12.71
N GLY A 40 -4.61 -23.89 12.27
CA GLY A 40 -5.00 -25.31 12.31
C GLY A 40 -5.21 -25.80 13.74
N GLY A 41 -6.34 -26.48 13.98
CA GLY A 41 -6.77 -26.89 15.32
C GLY A 41 -7.35 -25.75 16.18
N ARG A 42 -7.43 -24.53 15.62
CA ARG A 42 -8.04 -23.33 16.21
C ARG A 42 -9.06 -22.71 15.26
N GLU A 43 -9.77 -23.53 14.49
CA GLU A 43 -10.75 -23.08 13.50
C GLU A 43 -11.90 -22.28 14.15
N ALA A 44 -12.18 -22.50 15.44
CA ALA A 44 -13.14 -21.73 16.21
C ALA A 44 -12.77 -20.24 16.37
N ASP A 45 -11.50 -19.87 16.22
CA ASP A 45 -11.01 -18.49 16.28
C ASP A 45 -11.06 -17.79 14.91
N LEU A 46 -11.54 -18.47 13.87
CA LEU A 46 -11.71 -17.90 12.54
C LEU A 46 -12.95 -17.02 12.47
N VAL A 47 -12.76 -15.79 12.01
CA VAL A 47 -13.83 -14.81 11.76
C VAL A 47 -13.96 -14.62 10.25
N PHE A 48 -15.17 -14.83 9.73
CA PHE A 48 -15.49 -14.41 8.37
C PHE A 48 -15.66 -12.89 8.33
N ALA A 49 -14.87 -12.22 7.49
CA ALA A 49 -14.98 -10.79 7.22
C ALA A 49 -15.40 -10.58 5.76
N ALA A 50 -16.61 -10.08 5.56
CA ALA A 50 -17.15 -9.74 4.25
C ALA A 50 -16.36 -8.59 3.61
N ARG A 51 -16.38 -8.51 2.27
CA ARG A 51 -15.77 -7.37 1.57
C ARG A 51 -16.48 -6.08 1.95
N SER A 52 -15.74 -5.11 2.50
CA SER A 52 -16.28 -3.77 2.83
C SER A 52 -16.98 -3.10 1.63
N ARG A 53 -16.51 -3.32 0.39
CA ARG A 53 -17.20 -2.79 -0.80
C ARG A 53 -18.62 -3.31 -0.99
N LEU A 54 -18.89 -4.57 -0.64
CA LEU A 54 -20.23 -5.16 -0.72
C LEU A 54 -21.09 -4.69 0.46
N ALA A 55 -20.53 -4.62 1.67
CA ALA A 55 -21.20 -4.03 2.82
C ALA A 55 -21.62 -2.57 2.57
N ARG A 56 -20.77 -1.76 1.93
CA ARG A 56 -21.05 -0.38 1.53
C ARG A 56 -22.10 -0.25 0.42
N LEU A 57 -22.32 -1.28 -0.38
CA LEU A 57 -23.48 -1.38 -1.28
C LEU A 57 -24.76 -1.74 -0.50
N GLY A 58 -24.68 -1.99 0.81
CA GLY A 58 -25.80 -2.46 1.61
C GLY A 58 -26.05 -3.96 1.49
N ILE A 59 -25.07 -4.74 1.03
CA ILE A 59 -25.15 -6.20 0.95
C ILE A 59 -24.54 -6.79 2.21
N ASN A 60 -25.33 -7.56 2.96
CA ASN A 60 -24.82 -8.30 4.10
C ASN A 60 -24.56 -9.75 3.72
N ILE A 61 -23.46 -10.31 4.22
CA ILE A 61 -23.03 -11.69 3.95
C ILE A 61 -22.79 -12.36 5.30
N LEU A 62 -23.74 -13.17 5.76
CA LEU A 62 -23.71 -13.81 7.07
C LEU A 62 -23.18 -15.25 6.97
N PRO A 63 -22.23 -15.68 7.81
CA PRO A 63 -21.85 -17.08 7.89
C PRO A 63 -22.96 -17.91 8.56
N LEU A 64 -23.27 -19.09 8.01
CA LEU A 64 -24.34 -19.99 8.49
C LEU A 64 -23.82 -21.22 9.27
N GLY A 65 -22.50 -21.36 9.44
CA GLY A 65 -21.90 -22.53 10.08
C GLY A 65 -20.50 -22.27 10.59
N THR A 66 -19.89 -23.31 11.15
CA THR A 66 -18.49 -23.29 11.56
C THR A 66 -17.58 -23.52 10.36
N THR A 67 -16.38 -22.97 10.44
CA THR A 67 -15.33 -23.21 9.45
C THR A 67 -14.60 -24.50 9.82
N ALA A 68 -14.32 -25.33 8.82
CA ALA A 68 -13.51 -26.52 8.97
C ALA A 68 -12.64 -26.67 7.73
N PHE A 69 -11.35 -26.96 7.95
CA PHE A 69 -10.41 -27.14 6.87
C PHE A 69 -10.59 -28.51 6.21
N ASP A 70 -10.68 -28.53 4.88
CA ASP A 70 -10.75 -29.72 4.03
C ASP A 70 -9.69 -29.63 2.93
N GLY A 71 -8.59 -30.36 3.10
CA GLY A 71 -7.43 -30.27 2.20
C GLY A 71 -6.92 -28.84 2.09
N ASP A 72 -6.63 -28.34 0.88
CA ASP A 72 -6.15 -26.96 0.69
C ASP A 72 -7.28 -25.91 0.70
N TYR A 73 -8.47 -26.27 1.17
CA TYR A 73 -9.65 -25.44 1.13
C TYR A 73 -10.42 -25.41 2.45
N CYS A 74 -11.30 -24.41 2.58
CA CYS A 74 -12.35 -24.35 3.58
C CYS A 74 -13.62 -23.93 2.85
N ASP A 75 -14.67 -24.74 2.97
CA ASP A 75 -15.99 -24.39 2.44
C ASP A 75 -16.87 -23.86 3.58
N LEU A 76 -17.59 -22.77 3.32
CA LEU A 76 -18.48 -22.13 4.28
C LEU A 76 -19.79 -21.76 3.60
N GLN A 77 -20.91 -22.10 4.24
CA GLN A 77 -22.21 -21.64 3.80
C GLN A 77 -22.43 -20.20 4.25
N LEU A 78 -22.85 -19.35 3.31
CA LEU A 78 -23.07 -17.94 3.50
C LEU A 78 -24.50 -17.57 3.09
N ARG A 79 -25.08 -16.62 3.82
CA ARG A 79 -26.35 -15.98 3.50
C ARG A 79 -26.09 -14.57 2.98
N ILE A 80 -26.48 -14.30 1.73
CA ILE A 80 -26.32 -13.01 1.07
C ILE A 80 -27.67 -12.34 0.94
N LEU A 81 -27.81 -11.12 1.45
CA LEU A 81 -29.06 -10.36 1.39
C LEU A 81 -28.81 -8.85 1.24
N ALA A 82 -29.80 -8.14 0.71
CA ALA A 82 -29.82 -6.68 0.70
C ALA A 82 -30.32 -6.20 2.07
N ALA A 83 -29.44 -5.53 2.81
CA ALA A 83 -29.67 -5.11 4.19
C ALA A 83 -29.93 -3.60 4.34
N ILE A 84 -29.45 -2.77 3.40
CA ILE A 84 -29.81 -1.34 3.31
C ILE A 84 -30.87 -1.20 2.23
N HIS A 85 -32.13 -1.07 2.62
CA HIS A 85 -33.27 -1.08 1.71
C HIS A 85 -33.32 0.18 0.84
N SER A 86 -32.98 1.34 1.41
CA SER A 86 -32.97 2.62 0.68
C SER A 86 -31.98 2.68 -0.48
N TYR A 87 -31.01 1.77 -0.57
CA TYR A 87 -30.07 1.71 -1.69
C TYR A 87 -30.61 0.93 -2.90
N GLY A 88 -31.72 0.20 -2.76
CA GLY A 88 -32.36 -0.52 -3.88
C GLY A 88 -31.55 -1.70 -4.44
N ILE A 89 -30.55 -2.22 -3.71
CA ILE A 89 -29.66 -3.26 -4.22
C ILE A 89 -30.31 -4.64 -4.40
N GLY A 90 -31.47 -4.88 -3.78
CA GLY A 90 -32.19 -6.15 -3.89
C GLY A 90 -32.41 -6.60 -5.34
N GLU A 91 -32.83 -5.69 -6.22
CA GLU A 91 -33.10 -5.98 -7.65
C GLU A 91 -31.85 -6.36 -8.45
N HIS A 92 -30.66 -6.06 -7.92
CA HIS A 92 -29.39 -6.35 -8.58
C HIS A 92 -28.74 -7.64 -8.09
N LEU A 93 -29.18 -8.20 -6.96
CA LEU A 93 -28.54 -9.37 -6.35
C LEU A 93 -28.53 -10.58 -7.27
N GLU A 94 -29.64 -10.87 -7.96
CA GLU A 94 -29.73 -11.98 -8.92
C GLU A 94 -28.66 -11.94 -10.02
N ARG A 95 -28.19 -10.73 -10.40
CA ARG A 95 -27.17 -10.56 -11.44
C ARG A 95 -25.75 -10.76 -10.93
N ILE A 96 -25.50 -10.41 -9.67
CA ILE A 96 -24.14 -10.41 -9.12
C ILE A 96 -23.85 -11.64 -8.25
N VAL A 97 -24.86 -12.24 -7.62
CA VAL A 97 -24.72 -13.43 -6.77
C VAL A 97 -24.66 -14.67 -7.66
N VAL A 98 -23.49 -14.87 -8.26
CA VAL A 98 -23.19 -15.99 -9.17
C VAL A 98 -21.89 -16.68 -8.75
N PRO A 99 -21.66 -17.94 -9.16
CA PRO A 99 -20.37 -18.59 -8.96
C PRO A 99 -19.21 -17.73 -9.47
N GLY A 100 -18.18 -17.58 -8.64
CA GLY A 100 -17.03 -16.72 -8.88
C GLY A 100 -17.07 -15.35 -8.20
N LEU A 101 -18.23 -14.89 -7.70
CA LEU A 101 -18.29 -13.65 -6.91
C LEU A 101 -17.42 -13.80 -5.65
N ARG A 102 -16.54 -12.84 -5.43
CA ARG A 102 -15.68 -12.77 -4.25
C ARG A 102 -16.45 -12.20 -3.06
N VAL A 103 -16.51 -12.92 -1.94
CA VAL A 103 -17.43 -12.64 -0.81
C VAL A 103 -16.75 -12.00 0.40
N GLY A 104 -15.48 -12.29 0.62
CA GLY A 104 -14.73 -11.85 1.81
C GLY A 104 -13.59 -12.81 2.12
N ARG A 105 -13.03 -12.72 3.31
CA ARG A 105 -11.88 -13.51 3.76
C ARG A 105 -12.14 -14.17 5.11
N LEU A 106 -11.42 -15.26 5.38
CA LEU A 106 -11.33 -15.83 6.72
C LEU A 106 -10.13 -15.20 7.41
N VAL A 107 -10.34 -14.67 8.60
CA VAL A 107 -9.32 -13.99 9.40
C VAL A 107 -9.13 -14.74 10.70
N PHE A 108 -7.89 -15.05 11.04
CA PHE A 108 -7.55 -15.70 12.30
C PHE A 108 -7.46 -14.66 13.42
N CYS A 109 -8.41 -14.71 14.34
CA CYS A 109 -8.58 -13.75 15.43
C CYS A 109 -8.47 -14.48 16.80
N PRO A 110 -7.26 -14.92 17.19
CA PRO A 110 -7.02 -15.68 18.41
C PRO A 110 -7.57 -14.97 19.67
N ALA A 111 -8.39 -15.67 20.45
CA ALA A 111 -9.01 -15.09 21.65
C ALA A 111 -8.00 -14.72 22.77
N ASP A 112 -6.87 -15.41 22.82
CA ASP A 112 -5.72 -15.17 23.71
C ASP A 112 -4.96 -13.88 23.39
N ASN A 113 -5.09 -13.34 22.18
CA ASN A 113 -4.50 -12.05 21.81
C ASN A 113 -5.39 -10.85 22.18
N ARG A 114 -6.59 -11.10 22.71
CA ARG A 114 -7.52 -10.05 23.09
C ARG A 114 -6.98 -9.27 24.29
N LEU A 115 -6.93 -7.95 24.16
CA LEU A 115 -6.51 -7.05 25.22
C LEU A 115 -7.65 -6.77 26.21
N ASP A 116 -7.28 -6.56 27.47
CA ASP A 116 -8.17 -6.10 28.52
C ASP A 116 -8.37 -4.58 28.50
N SER A 117 -9.30 -4.07 29.31
CA SER A 117 -9.62 -2.63 29.37
C SER A 117 -8.43 -1.78 29.81
N ALA A 118 -7.61 -2.26 30.76
CA ALA A 118 -6.45 -1.53 31.24
C ALA A 118 -5.40 -1.34 30.14
N SER A 119 -5.13 -2.41 29.37
CA SER A 119 -4.18 -2.40 28.26
C SER A 119 -4.67 -1.52 27.11
N VAL A 120 -5.94 -1.65 26.72
CA VAL A 120 -6.54 -0.79 25.67
C VAL A 120 -6.47 0.69 26.05
N HIS A 121 -6.81 1.04 27.30
CA HIS A 121 -6.72 2.40 27.78
C HIS A 121 -5.26 2.93 27.79
N ALA A 122 -4.29 2.10 28.17
CA ALA A 122 -2.88 2.47 28.13
C ALA A 122 -2.39 2.77 26.70
N LEU A 123 -2.80 1.94 25.72
CA LEU A 123 -2.47 2.15 24.31
C LEU A 123 -3.02 3.48 23.78
N ILE A 124 -4.27 3.80 24.11
CA ILE A 124 -4.91 5.06 23.71
C ILE A 124 -4.19 6.24 24.37
N ARG A 125 -3.95 6.16 25.68
CA ARG A 125 -3.25 7.23 26.44
C ARG A 125 -1.85 7.51 25.92
N ASN A 126 -1.14 6.47 25.47
CA ASN A 126 0.22 6.56 24.96
C ASN A 126 0.29 6.81 23.44
N ASN A 127 -0.84 7.09 22.78
CA ASN A 127 -0.92 7.31 21.33
C ASN A 127 -0.35 6.15 20.49
N GLN A 128 -0.52 4.92 20.98
CA GLN A 128 -0.21 3.68 20.25
C GLN A 128 -1.45 3.09 19.55
N LEU A 129 -2.62 3.67 19.83
CA LEU A 129 -3.91 3.36 19.22
C LEU A 129 -4.75 4.65 19.21
N GLN A 130 -4.99 5.24 18.04
CA GLN A 130 -5.87 6.40 17.91
C GLN A 130 -7.28 5.94 17.54
N VAL A 131 -8.25 6.31 18.37
CA VAL A 131 -9.65 5.95 18.22
C VAL A 131 -10.53 7.20 18.01
N PRO A 132 -11.76 7.04 17.51
CA PRO A 132 -12.68 8.17 17.35
C PRO A 132 -13.02 8.85 18.68
N ALA A 133 -13.19 10.16 18.64
CA ALA A 133 -13.63 10.95 19.78
C ALA A 133 -14.99 10.49 20.30
N GLY A 134 -15.18 10.54 21.61
CA GLY A 134 -16.42 10.12 22.25
C GLY A 134 -16.57 8.60 22.36
N PHE A 135 -15.49 7.82 22.20
CA PHE A 135 -15.49 6.39 22.51
C PHE A 135 -15.82 6.13 23.99
N SER A 136 -16.15 4.87 24.30
CA SER A 136 -16.25 4.40 25.68
C SER A 136 -15.55 3.05 25.79
N LEU A 137 -15.03 2.71 26.96
CA LEU A 137 -14.39 1.42 27.22
C LEU A 137 -15.10 0.77 28.40
N ASP A 138 -15.70 -0.39 28.18
CA ASP A 138 -16.46 -1.10 29.21
C ASP A 138 -15.54 -1.95 30.12
N GLY A 139 -16.12 -2.47 31.21
CA GLY A 139 -15.41 -3.33 32.17
C GLY A 139 -14.95 -4.67 31.59
N ASN A 140 -15.49 -5.09 30.45
CA ASN A 140 -15.12 -6.32 29.75
C ASN A 140 -14.05 -6.09 28.67
N GLY A 141 -13.53 -4.85 28.54
CA GLY A 141 -12.53 -4.49 27.54
C GLY A 141 -13.09 -4.30 26.13
N TYR A 142 -14.40 -4.07 25.97
CA TYR A 142 -14.97 -3.66 24.70
C TYR A 142 -14.89 -2.15 24.52
N LEU A 143 -14.26 -1.74 23.42
CA LEU A 143 -14.22 -0.38 22.93
C LEU A 143 -15.53 -0.08 22.20
N ILE A 144 -16.38 0.79 22.73
CA ILE A 144 -17.57 1.27 22.07
C ILE A 144 -17.20 2.41 21.13
N ILE A 145 -17.28 2.13 19.84
CA ILE A 145 -16.94 3.06 18.77
C ILE A 145 -18.19 3.85 18.40
N ARG A 146 -18.06 5.18 18.49
CA ARG A 146 -19.05 6.11 17.96
C ARG A 146 -18.58 6.63 16.60
N PRO A 147 -19.41 6.53 15.54
CA PRO A 147 -19.09 7.06 14.23
C PRO A 147 -19.02 8.60 14.25
N GLN A 148 -18.37 9.18 13.24
CA GLN A 148 -18.43 10.61 13.03
C GLN A 148 -19.82 11.01 12.52
N GLN A 149 -20.26 12.24 12.79
CA GLN A 149 -21.57 12.75 12.39
C GLN A 149 -21.62 13.07 10.89
N GLN A 150 -21.48 12.02 10.08
CA GLN A 150 -21.51 12.05 8.63
C GLN A 150 -22.10 10.74 8.13
N ILE A 151 -22.71 10.80 6.95
CA ILE A 151 -23.26 9.63 6.28
C ILE A 151 -22.84 9.63 4.82
N PHE A 152 -22.84 8.44 4.23
CA PHE A 152 -22.56 8.24 2.82
C PHE A 152 -23.81 7.75 2.12
N ARG A 153 -24.14 8.40 0.99
CA ARG A 153 -25.34 8.08 0.19
C ARG A 153 -24.99 8.09 -1.29
N PHE A 154 -25.84 7.45 -2.09
CA PHE A 154 -25.79 7.56 -3.54
C PHE A 154 -26.68 8.72 -4.00
N GLN A 155 -26.18 9.57 -4.90
CA GLN A 155 -26.97 10.68 -5.45
C GLN A 155 -28.16 10.22 -6.31
N LYS A 156 -28.00 9.06 -6.93
CA LYS A 156 -28.98 8.39 -7.78
C LYS A 156 -28.95 6.90 -7.47
N PRO A 157 -30.04 6.16 -7.74
CA PRO A 157 -29.98 4.70 -7.77
C PRO A 157 -28.86 4.23 -8.69
N LEU A 158 -28.13 3.21 -8.27
CA LEU A 158 -27.03 2.64 -9.05
C LEU A 158 -27.58 1.85 -10.25
N THR A 159 -26.89 1.93 -11.39
CA THR A 159 -27.25 1.09 -12.53
C THR A 159 -26.73 -0.35 -12.34
N PRO A 160 -27.31 -1.35 -13.04
CA PRO A 160 -26.80 -2.72 -13.00
C PRO A 160 -25.31 -2.83 -13.39
N GLU A 161 -24.84 -2.02 -14.33
CA GLU A 161 -23.44 -1.96 -14.76
C GLU A 161 -22.55 -1.39 -13.65
N GLU A 162 -22.98 -0.32 -12.98
CA GLU A 162 -22.27 0.28 -11.84
C GLU A 162 -22.14 -0.73 -10.69
N VAL A 163 -23.24 -1.42 -10.32
CA VAL A 163 -23.23 -2.44 -9.26
C VAL A 163 -22.30 -3.62 -9.63
N THR A 164 -22.39 -4.12 -10.86
CA THR A 164 -21.55 -5.21 -11.34
C THR A 164 -20.07 -4.82 -11.32
N ALA A 165 -19.74 -3.62 -11.81
CA ALA A 165 -18.37 -3.11 -11.81
C ALA A 165 -17.82 -2.96 -10.38
N ILE A 166 -18.59 -2.39 -9.46
CA ILE A 166 -18.20 -2.28 -8.04
C ILE A 166 -17.96 -3.67 -7.44
N ALA A 167 -18.85 -4.62 -7.71
CA ALA A 167 -18.82 -5.96 -7.13
C ALA A 167 -17.72 -6.87 -7.71
N THR A 168 -17.25 -6.63 -8.95
CA THR A 168 -16.39 -7.58 -9.67
C THR A 168 -15.06 -7.00 -10.15
N HIS A 169 -14.99 -5.73 -10.58
CA HIS A 169 -13.78 -5.16 -11.16
C HIS A 169 -12.69 -4.90 -10.10
N ALA A 170 -11.44 -4.81 -10.55
CA ALA A 170 -10.29 -4.49 -9.70
C ALA A 170 -10.35 -3.06 -9.12
N ASP A 171 -10.80 -2.09 -9.93
CA ASP A 171 -10.99 -0.67 -9.57
C ASP A 171 -12.38 -0.36 -8.99
N GLY A 172 -13.18 -1.38 -8.70
CA GLY A 172 -14.55 -1.21 -8.20
C GLY A 172 -14.65 -0.38 -6.90
N LYS A 173 -13.59 -0.37 -6.07
CA LYS A 173 -13.51 0.48 -4.87
C LYS A 173 -13.44 1.97 -5.24
N ASP A 174 -12.68 2.31 -6.27
CA ASP A 174 -12.49 3.69 -6.73
C ASP A 174 -13.76 4.22 -7.39
N LEU A 175 -14.47 3.36 -8.14
CA LEU A 175 -15.80 3.67 -8.64
C LEU A 175 -16.79 3.93 -7.48
N LEU A 176 -16.82 3.04 -6.47
CA LEU A 176 -17.69 3.21 -5.30
C LEU A 176 -17.39 4.51 -4.54
N ASN A 177 -16.12 4.85 -4.34
CA ASN A 177 -15.71 6.10 -3.68
C ASN A 177 -16.16 7.35 -4.45
N ARG A 178 -16.23 7.30 -5.79
CA ARG A 178 -16.73 8.40 -6.62
C ARG A 178 -18.25 8.53 -6.58
N LEU A 179 -18.97 7.42 -6.49
CA LEU A 179 -20.44 7.38 -6.51
C LEU A 179 -21.07 7.63 -5.13
N GLN A 180 -20.38 7.29 -4.05
CA GLN A 180 -20.83 7.59 -2.68
C GLN A 180 -20.43 9.00 -2.27
N ILE A 181 -21.43 9.84 -2.08
CA ILE A 181 -21.25 11.20 -1.60
C ILE A 181 -21.32 11.26 -0.08
N ARG A 182 -20.49 12.13 0.50
CA ARG A 182 -20.47 12.42 1.93
C ARG A 182 -21.44 13.55 2.24
N GLU A 183 -22.26 13.35 3.26
CA GLU A 183 -23.17 14.36 3.83
C GLU A 183 -22.83 14.51 5.32
N GLN A 184 -22.63 15.75 5.77
CA GLN A 184 -22.50 16.04 7.21
C GLN A 184 -23.89 16.14 7.83
N VAL A 185 -24.05 15.58 9.03
CA VAL A 185 -25.31 15.59 9.77
C VAL A 185 -25.06 16.03 11.20
N ASP A 186 -26.08 16.52 11.91
CA ASP A 186 -25.96 16.81 13.34
C ASP A 186 -26.07 15.52 14.17
N HIS A 187 -26.97 14.64 13.77
CA HIS A 187 -27.18 13.33 14.36
C HIS A 187 -27.32 12.29 13.25
N ILE A 188 -26.79 11.09 13.49
CA ILE A 188 -26.98 9.98 12.56
C ILE A 188 -28.32 9.32 12.88
N GLU A 189 -29.27 9.48 11.97
CA GLU A 189 -30.59 8.87 12.06
C GLU A 189 -30.62 7.53 11.32
N LEU A 190 -30.74 6.44 12.06
CA LEU A 190 -30.83 5.10 11.51
C LEU A 190 -32.30 4.65 11.55
N LEU A 191 -32.99 4.82 10.42
CA LEU A 191 -34.43 4.61 10.28
C LEU A 191 -34.84 3.15 10.57
N PRO A 192 -36.06 2.90 11.07
CA PRO A 192 -36.58 1.55 11.28
C PRO A 192 -36.50 0.69 10.01
N ASN A 193 -36.02 -0.55 10.14
CA ASN A 193 -35.89 -1.51 9.04
C ASN A 193 -35.11 -0.99 7.82
N ASP A 194 -34.13 -0.13 8.04
CA ASP A 194 -33.24 0.36 6.98
C ASP A 194 -31.79 0.48 7.51
N GLY A 195 -30.87 0.95 6.68
CA GLY A 195 -29.50 1.18 7.08
C GLY A 195 -28.82 2.34 6.38
N LEU A 196 -27.56 2.54 6.73
CA LEU A 196 -26.71 3.56 6.13
C LEU A 196 -25.23 3.20 6.30
N VAL A 197 -24.40 3.90 5.54
CA VAL A 197 -22.96 3.86 5.69
C VAL A 197 -22.50 5.15 6.36
N THR A 198 -21.66 5.03 7.38
CA THR A 198 -20.94 6.12 8.03
C THR A 198 -19.45 5.79 8.08
N ALA A 199 -18.63 6.62 8.72
CA ALA A 199 -17.21 6.33 8.91
C ALA A 199 -16.66 6.98 10.17
N CYS A 200 -15.47 6.53 10.56
CA CYS A 200 -14.67 7.13 11.61
C CYS A 200 -13.17 7.13 11.25
N SER A 201 -12.38 7.96 11.92
CA SER A 201 -10.91 7.93 11.78
C SER A 201 -10.32 7.02 12.84
N MET A 202 -9.41 6.14 12.42
CA MET A 202 -8.73 5.24 13.34
C MET A 202 -7.36 4.88 12.80
N PHE A 203 -6.35 4.98 13.66
CA PHE A 203 -4.97 4.65 13.30
C PHE A 203 -4.52 3.49 14.16
N LEU A 204 -4.42 2.36 13.48
CA LEU A 204 -3.97 1.09 14.04
C LEU A 204 -2.47 0.95 13.74
N HIS A 205 -1.69 0.58 14.74
CA HIS A 205 -0.25 0.36 14.59
C HIS A 205 0.08 -1.13 14.65
N ARG A 206 0.07 -1.72 15.85
CA ARG A 206 0.39 -3.15 16.09
C ARG A 206 -0.82 -3.96 16.52
N HIS A 207 -2.01 -3.38 16.42
CA HIS A 207 -3.24 -3.96 16.93
C HIS A 207 -4.28 -4.04 15.82
N TYR A 208 -5.10 -5.08 15.85
CA TYR A 208 -6.29 -5.18 15.02
C TYR A 208 -7.54 -5.08 15.88
N ILE A 209 -8.65 -4.75 15.24
CA ILE A 209 -9.95 -4.65 15.89
C ILE A 209 -10.93 -5.62 15.25
N VAL A 210 -11.72 -6.28 16.08
CA VAL A 210 -12.88 -7.06 15.65
C VAL A 210 -14.14 -6.39 16.19
N LEU A 211 -14.95 -5.87 15.28
CA LEU A 211 -16.27 -5.30 15.54
C LEU A 211 -17.24 -6.40 15.96
N ARG A 212 -18.06 -6.11 16.98
CA ARG A 212 -19.01 -7.03 17.62
C ARG A 212 -20.36 -6.33 17.80
N ASN A 213 -21.41 -7.02 17.36
CA ASN A 213 -22.78 -6.62 17.62
C ASN A 213 -23.20 -7.18 18.99
N LEU A 214 -23.01 -6.39 20.06
CA LEU A 214 -23.37 -6.79 21.43
C LEU A 214 -24.80 -6.37 21.81
N ASP A 215 -25.28 -5.26 21.23
CA ASP A 215 -26.60 -4.71 21.51
C ASP A 215 -27.21 -4.19 20.21
N GLU A 216 -28.16 -4.94 19.64
CA GLU A 216 -28.83 -4.56 18.39
C GLU A 216 -29.70 -3.30 18.54
N SER A 217 -30.03 -2.88 19.77
CA SER A 217 -30.80 -1.64 20.01
C SER A 217 -29.99 -0.37 19.69
N LEU A 218 -28.67 -0.49 19.60
CA LEU A 218 -27.75 0.58 19.21
C LEU A 218 -27.38 0.53 17.72
N GLY A 219 -28.01 -0.38 16.97
CA GLY A 219 -27.73 -0.65 15.57
C GLY A 219 -26.92 -1.93 15.38
N PHE A 220 -27.08 -2.57 14.23
CA PHE A 220 -26.36 -3.78 13.86
C PHE A 220 -25.35 -3.45 12.75
N HIS A 221 -24.06 -3.73 12.99
CA HIS A 221 -23.02 -3.57 11.98
C HIS A 221 -22.99 -4.76 11.02
N LEU A 222 -22.81 -4.53 9.71
CA LEU A 222 -22.69 -5.59 8.71
C LEU A 222 -21.40 -6.42 8.88
N GLN A 223 -21.26 -7.54 8.15
CA GLN A 223 -20.17 -8.51 8.37
C GLN A 223 -18.76 -8.07 7.89
N ALA A 224 -18.53 -6.77 7.64
CA ALA A 224 -17.20 -6.21 7.44
C ALA A 224 -16.53 -5.93 8.81
N THR A 225 -16.25 -6.98 9.57
CA THR A 225 -16.04 -6.89 11.03
C THR A 225 -14.59 -6.79 11.48
N VAL A 226 -13.60 -7.09 10.62
CA VAL A 226 -12.18 -7.11 11.04
C VAL A 226 -11.40 -5.96 10.43
N LEU A 227 -10.82 -5.15 11.30
CA LEU A 227 -9.96 -4.01 10.99
C LEU A 227 -8.49 -4.37 11.29
N ASP A 228 -7.76 -4.76 10.26
CA ASP A 228 -6.32 -5.00 10.26
C ASP A 228 -5.49 -3.70 10.42
N PRO A 229 -4.34 -3.76 11.13
CA PRO A 229 -3.50 -2.62 11.44
C PRO A 229 -2.97 -1.82 10.25
N ILE A 230 -2.87 -2.42 9.06
CA ILE A 230 -2.19 -1.80 7.92
C ILE A 230 -3.18 -1.52 6.80
N SER A 231 -4.06 -2.47 6.50
CA SER A 231 -4.98 -2.40 5.36
C SER A 231 -6.27 -1.63 5.65
N THR A 232 -6.66 -1.47 6.92
CA THR A 232 -7.91 -0.83 7.34
C THR A 232 -7.70 0.15 8.49
N ARG A 233 -6.73 1.04 8.29
CA ARG A 233 -6.51 2.24 9.09
C ARG A 233 -6.60 3.47 8.18
N GLY A 234 -6.95 4.61 8.73
CA GLY A 234 -6.99 5.85 7.96
C GLY A 234 -8.03 6.84 8.45
N THR A 235 -8.34 7.81 7.61
CA THR A 235 -9.31 8.87 7.92
C THR A 235 -10.76 8.43 7.66
N LYS A 236 -10.96 7.31 6.96
CA LYS A 236 -12.28 6.78 6.57
C LYS A 236 -12.38 5.27 6.77
N VAL A 237 -12.38 4.82 8.02
CA VAL A 237 -12.83 3.48 8.37
C VAL A 237 -14.36 3.48 8.28
N TYR A 238 -14.89 2.90 7.20
CA TYR A 238 -16.33 2.80 6.96
C TYR A 238 -16.99 1.86 7.97
N LEU A 239 -18.19 2.24 8.41
CA LEU A 239 -19.04 1.45 9.30
C LEU A 239 -20.42 1.38 8.67
N GLU A 240 -20.92 0.17 8.46
CA GLU A 240 -22.21 -0.06 7.81
C GLU A 240 -23.22 -0.55 8.85
N PHE A 241 -24.20 0.30 9.17
CA PHE A 241 -25.21 0.03 10.17
C PHE A 241 -26.57 -0.26 9.54
N ILE A 242 -27.30 -1.20 10.12
CA ILE A 242 -28.71 -1.44 9.85
C ILE A 242 -29.49 -1.43 11.17
N ASN A 243 -30.75 -1.03 11.09
CA ASN A 243 -31.69 -1.06 12.20
C ASN A 243 -32.76 -2.12 11.91
N ARG A 244 -32.76 -3.19 12.69
CA ARG A 244 -33.74 -4.28 12.59
C ARG A 244 -34.96 -4.07 13.48
N THR A 245 -35.03 -2.95 14.17
CA THR A 245 -36.11 -2.62 15.09
C THR A 245 -37.16 -1.76 14.40
N ALA A 246 -38.34 -1.69 15.00
CA ALA A 246 -39.41 -0.81 14.55
C ALA A 246 -39.25 0.65 15.05
N GLN A 247 -38.19 0.96 15.80
CA GLN A 247 -37.98 2.26 16.43
C GLN A 247 -36.78 2.98 15.81
N LEU A 248 -36.81 4.31 15.81
CA LEU A 248 -35.69 5.13 15.32
C LEU A 248 -34.48 4.99 16.25
N ILE A 249 -33.30 4.75 15.68
CA ILE A 249 -32.03 4.78 16.42
C ILE A 249 -31.29 6.07 16.07
N ILE A 250 -30.87 6.80 17.10
CA ILE A 250 -30.08 8.03 16.96
C ILE A 250 -28.65 7.76 17.43
N ASN A 251 -27.67 8.12 16.59
CA ASN A 251 -26.25 7.95 16.83
C ASN A 251 -25.87 6.50 17.15
N PRO A 252 -25.97 5.58 16.16
CA PRO A 252 -25.66 4.18 16.37
C PRO A 252 -24.21 4.00 16.79
N SER A 253 -23.92 2.88 17.46
CA SER A 253 -22.57 2.55 17.92
C SER A 253 -22.29 1.07 17.78
N VAL A 254 -21.02 0.70 17.68
CA VAL A 254 -20.59 -0.69 17.57
C VAL A 254 -19.52 -0.97 18.61
N ALA A 255 -19.60 -2.13 19.26
CA ALA A 255 -18.57 -2.57 20.17
C ALA A 255 -17.40 -3.19 19.39
N ALA A 256 -16.20 -3.09 19.95
CA ALA A 256 -14.99 -3.61 19.35
C ALA A 256 -14.14 -4.31 20.40
N SER A 257 -13.61 -5.47 20.05
CA SER A 257 -12.50 -6.08 20.78
C SER A 257 -11.18 -5.68 20.12
N VAL A 258 -10.20 -5.29 20.91
CA VAL A 258 -8.85 -4.92 20.46
C VAL A 258 -7.91 -6.10 20.72
N HIS A 259 -7.05 -6.41 19.76
CA HIS A 259 -6.17 -7.57 19.81
C HIS A 259 -4.76 -7.19 19.37
N GLU A 260 -3.76 -7.88 19.91
CA GLU A 260 -2.39 -7.79 19.43
C GLU A 260 -2.22 -8.54 18.11
N ALA A 261 -1.70 -7.86 17.09
CA ALA A 261 -1.50 -8.43 15.77
C ALA A 261 -0.33 -9.41 15.73
N VAL A 262 -0.41 -10.40 14.85
CA VAL A 262 0.64 -11.42 14.69
C VAL A 262 1.74 -10.85 13.79
N ARG A 263 2.99 -11.16 14.12
CA ARG A 263 4.11 -10.88 13.22
C ARG A 263 4.12 -11.91 12.08
N ILE A 264 3.94 -11.45 10.86
CA ILE A 264 3.96 -12.26 9.63
C ILE A 264 4.98 -11.72 8.64
N ASP A 265 5.47 -12.58 7.74
CA ASP A 265 6.28 -12.14 6.61
C ASP A 265 5.39 -11.57 5.49
N PRO A 266 5.80 -10.49 4.82
CA PRO A 266 4.97 -9.84 3.81
C PRO A 266 4.73 -10.73 2.59
N LYS A 267 3.47 -10.85 2.16
CA LYS A 267 3.06 -11.54 0.92
C LYS A 267 3.18 -10.61 -0.29
N PRO A 268 3.60 -11.13 -1.47
CA PRO A 268 3.50 -10.40 -2.72
C PRO A 268 2.04 -10.04 -3.05
N ARG A 269 1.79 -8.82 -3.51
CA ARG A 269 0.42 -8.29 -3.71
C ARG A 269 -0.16 -8.52 -5.11
N TYR A 270 0.69 -8.81 -6.10
CA TYR A 270 0.25 -8.98 -7.48
C TYR A 270 0.08 -10.48 -7.81
N TRP A 271 -1.08 -10.83 -8.35
CA TRP A 271 -1.49 -12.13 -8.92
C TRP A 271 -2.24 -13.17 -8.07
N HIS A 272 -3.24 -13.81 -8.71
CA HIS A 272 -4.06 -14.95 -8.25
C HIS A 272 -3.31 -16.30 -8.38
N GLY A 273 -2.04 -16.34 -8.02
CA GLY A 273 -1.19 -17.53 -8.06
C GLY A 273 -0.86 -18.02 -6.65
N HIS A 274 -0.65 -19.33 -6.50
CA HIS A 274 -0.43 -20.00 -5.22
C HIS A 274 0.78 -19.45 -4.44
N SER A 275 0.61 -19.31 -3.13
CA SER A 275 1.67 -19.04 -2.16
C SER A 275 2.64 -20.23 -2.05
N THR A 276 3.94 -19.98 -2.14
CA THR A 276 4.99 -20.93 -1.75
C THR A 276 5.65 -20.48 -0.45
N GLU A 277 5.85 -21.42 0.48
CA GLU A 277 6.49 -21.18 1.78
C GLU A 277 7.99 -20.87 1.65
N HIS A 278 8.49 -20.04 2.55
CA HIS A 278 9.88 -19.63 2.64
C HIS A 278 10.54 -20.25 3.89
N PRO A 279 11.73 -20.86 3.78
CA PRO A 279 12.63 -21.05 4.91
C PRO A 279 13.40 -19.76 5.18
N ASP A 280 13.53 -19.40 6.46
CA ASP A 280 14.34 -18.28 6.96
C ASP A 280 15.77 -18.31 6.37
N ALA A 281 16.10 -17.30 5.57
CA ALA A 281 17.48 -17.06 5.15
C ALA A 281 18.13 -16.10 6.15
N CYS A 282 19.28 -16.51 6.70
CA CYS A 282 20.17 -15.62 7.41
C CYS A 282 20.76 -14.61 6.41
N GLU A 283 20.11 -13.46 6.26
CA GLU A 283 20.58 -12.39 5.39
C GLU A 283 21.66 -11.58 6.10
N THR A 284 22.89 -11.61 5.58
CA THR A 284 23.97 -10.73 6.00
C THR A 284 23.69 -9.31 5.49
N THR A 285 22.79 -8.58 6.17
CA THR A 285 22.45 -7.19 5.83
C THR A 285 23.52 -6.24 6.39
N GLY A 286 24.19 -5.47 5.52
CA GLY A 286 25.14 -4.42 5.94
C GLY A 286 26.12 -3.99 4.85
N GLN A 287 26.98 -3.02 5.18
CA GLN A 287 28.05 -2.54 4.27
C GLN A 287 29.02 -3.66 3.85
N THR A 288 29.27 -4.61 4.75
CA THR A 288 30.10 -5.79 4.49
C THR A 288 29.48 -6.71 3.43
N GLY A 289 28.16 -6.96 3.51
CA GLY A 289 27.42 -7.75 2.52
C GLY A 289 27.38 -7.07 1.15
N CYS A 290 27.16 -5.74 1.12
CA CYS A 290 27.18 -4.97 -0.13
C CYS A 290 28.56 -5.07 -0.81
N ARG A 291 29.63 -4.85 -0.05
CA ARG A 291 31.00 -4.98 -0.56
C ARG A 291 31.30 -6.38 -1.12
N ALA A 292 30.87 -7.44 -0.44
CA ALA A 292 31.08 -8.81 -0.93
C ALA A 292 30.36 -9.05 -2.28
N LEU A 293 29.13 -8.55 -2.44
CA LEU A 293 28.44 -8.61 -3.73
C LEU A 293 29.15 -7.79 -4.82
N LEU A 294 29.66 -6.60 -4.49
CA LEU A 294 30.43 -5.79 -5.43
C LEU A 294 31.71 -6.49 -5.89
N GLU A 295 32.43 -7.15 -4.97
CA GLU A 295 33.61 -7.95 -5.32
C GLU A 295 33.26 -9.12 -6.26
N ILE A 296 32.08 -9.76 -6.08
CA ILE A 296 31.57 -10.77 -7.01
C ILE A 296 31.28 -10.15 -8.39
N PHE A 297 30.58 -9.01 -8.43
CA PHE A 297 30.28 -8.31 -9.68
C PHE A 297 31.56 -7.90 -10.40
N ASP A 298 32.54 -7.35 -9.70
CA ASP A 298 33.83 -6.93 -10.26
C ASP A 298 34.58 -8.11 -10.86
N ARG A 299 34.59 -9.26 -10.19
CA ARG A 299 35.19 -10.49 -10.72
C ARG A 299 34.54 -10.94 -12.03
N PHE A 300 33.22 -10.87 -12.13
CA PHE A 300 32.49 -11.28 -13.34
C PHE A 300 32.55 -10.26 -14.47
N GLU A 301 32.75 -8.98 -14.14
CA GLU A 301 32.89 -7.90 -15.10
C GLU A 301 34.36 -7.64 -15.52
N ALA A 302 35.35 -8.29 -14.89
CA ALA A 302 36.78 -8.10 -15.15
C ALA A 302 37.27 -8.51 -16.56
N THR A 303 36.43 -9.19 -17.36
CA THR A 303 36.81 -9.63 -18.71
C THR A 303 36.87 -8.44 -19.67
N PRO A 304 37.94 -8.27 -20.49
CA PRO A 304 38.04 -7.18 -21.46
C PRO A 304 36.87 -7.18 -22.44
N VAL A 305 36.29 -6.01 -22.71
CA VAL A 305 35.18 -5.84 -23.65
C VAL A 305 35.68 -5.84 -25.09
N HIS A 306 35.09 -6.67 -25.94
CA HIS A 306 35.43 -6.75 -27.36
C HIS A 306 34.39 -6.09 -28.29
N ASP A 307 33.24 -5.63 -27.76
CA ASP A 307 32.16 -4.97 -28.52
C ASP A 307 31.79 -3.58 -27.94
N ARG A 308 31.38 -2.63 -28.80
CA ARG A 308 31.28 -1.20 -28.48
C ARG A 308 30.29 -0.85 -27.36
N TYR A 309 29.37 -1.74 -26.96
CA TYR A 309 28.21 -1.37 -26.15
C TYR A 309 27.55 -2.46 -25.25
N SER A 310 28.27 -3.44 -24.67
CA SER A 310 27.61 -4.28 -23.65
C SER A 310 28.52 -4.95 -22.63
N HIS A 311 28.79 -4.28 -21.50
CA HIS A 311 28.92 -5.00 -20.23
C HIS A 311 27.50 -5.24 -19.70
N ARG A 312 26.82 -6.30 -20.18
CA ARG A 312 25.52 -6.73 -19.65
C ARG A 312 25.69 -8.10 -19.00
N MET A 313 26.48 -8.12 -17.93
CA MET A 313 26.77 -9.34 -17.19
C MET A 313 25.48 -9.96 -16.67
N VAL A 314 25.33 -11.25 -16.93
CA VAL A 314 24.30 -12.13 -16.39
C VAL A 314 25.00 -13.33 -15.76
N ALA A 315 24.71 -13.64 -14.50
CA ALA A 315 25.18 -14.86 -13.86
C ALA A 315 24.06 -15.54 -13.09
N VAL A 316 24.12 -16.86 -12.98
CA VAL A 316 23.16 -17.66 -12.21
C VAL A 316 23.89 -18.49 -11.17
N ALA A 317 23.39 -18.46 -9.95
CA ALA A 317 23.87 -19.28 -8.85
C ALA A 317 22.70 -19.95 -8.12
N ARG A 318 22.73 -21.28 -8.05
CA ARG A 318 21.81 -22.09 -7.23
C ARG A 318 22.25 -22.13 -5.77
N ASP A 319 23.55 -21.98 -5.51
CA ASP A 319 24.12 -21.85 -4.16
C ASP A 319 24.76 -20.47 -3.95
N PRO A 320 24.00 -19.49 -3.43
CA PRO A 320 24.52 -18.16 -3.12
C PRO A 320 25.63 -18.16 -2.05
N GLN A 321 25.66 -19.14 -1.16
CA GLN A 321 26.67 -19.20 -0.09
C GLN A 321 28.03 -19.59 -0.64
N ALA A 322 28.07 -20.56 -1.56
CA ALA A 322 29.29 -20.88 -2.29
C ALA A 322 29.82 -19.67 -3.07
N LEU A 323 28.92 -18.91 -3.69
CA LEU A 323 29.28 -17.69 -4.43
C LEU A 323 29.90 -16.62 -3.51
N LEU A 324 29.29 -16.36 -2.34
CA LEU A 324 29.83 -15.45 -1.31
C LEU A 324 31.18 -15.94 -0.74
N GLY A 325 31.41 -17.25 -0.70
CA GLY A 325 32.68 -17.87 -0.32
C GLY A 325 33.76 -17.80 -1.41
N GLY A 326 33.50 -17.15 -2.54
CA GLY A 326 34.44 -17.02 -3.66
C GLY A 326 34.35 -18.12 -4.72
N GLY A 327 33.32 -18.98 -4.68
CA GLY A 327 33.05 -19.95 -5.74
C GLY A 327 32.61 -19.31 -7.07
N ASP A 328 32.59 -20.12 -8.13
CA ASP A 328 32.13 -19.72 -9.47
C ASP A 328 30.60 -19.89 -9.60
N PRO A 329 29.94 -19.11 -10.49
CA PRO A 329 28.51 -19.26 -10.75
C PRO A 329 28.24 -20.51 -11.60
N ASP A 330 27.00 -21.03 -11.55
CA ASP A 330 26.59 -22.16 -12.39
C ASP A 330 26.63 -21.81 -13.88
N LEU A 331 26.19 -20.59 -14.21
CA LEU A 331 26.15 -20.04 -15.56
C LEU A 331 26.60 -18.58 -15.50
N VAL A 332 27.39 -18.14 -16.48
CA VAL A 332 27.80 -16.74 -16.61
C VAL A 332 27.89 -16.35 -18.08
N TRP A 333 27.44 -15.14 -18.37
CA TRP A 333 27.53 -14.51 -19.67
C TRP A 333 27.88 -13.03 -19.46
N SER A 334 29.00 -12.58 -20.04
CA SER A 334 29.49 -11.20 -19.87
C SER A 334 29.46 -10.39 -21.15
N GLN A 335 29.54 -11.03 -22.31
CA GLN A 335 29.56 -10.42 -23.63
C GLN A 335 29.04 -11.42 -24.69
N PRO A 336 28.55 -10.94 -25.84
CA PRO A 336 28.22 -11.80 -26.98
C PRO A 336 29.43 -12.56 -27.52
N ASP A 337 29.22 -13.80 -27.96
CA ASP A 337 30.20 -14.64 -28.65
C ASP A 337 30.58 -14.04 -30.03
N ARG A 338 29.68 -13.26 -30.64
CA ARG A 338 29.92 -12.58 -31.91
C ARG A 338 29.77 -11.06 -31.78
N PRO A 339 30.81 -10.27 -32.09
CA PRO A 339 30.72 -8.81 -32.07
C PRO A 339 29.72 -8.33 -33.13
N ARG A 340 28.85 -7.38 -32.76
CA ARG A 340 27.81 -6.85 -33.65
C ARG A 340 28.40 -5.97 -34.75
N ASP A 341 27.74 -5.94 -35.91
CA ASP A 341 28.09 -4.99 -36.98
C ASP A 341 27.84 -3.56 -36.50
N PRO A 342 28.87 -2.69 -36.43
CA PRO A 342 28.74 -1.33 -35.93
C PRO A 342 27.82 -0.43 -36.78
N ARG A 343 27.38 -0.88 -37.96
CA ARG A 343 26.39 -0.19 -38.82
C ARG A 343 24.94 -0.38 -38.36
N GLY A 344 24.68 -1.33 -37.45
CA GLY A 344 23.32 -1.70 -36.99
C GLY A 344 22.61 -0.70 -36.07
N GLY A 345 23.26 0.40 -35.67
CA GLY A 345 22.72 1.34 -34.68
C GLY A 345 22.81 0.82 -33.23
N THR A 346 22.41 1.65 -32.25
CA THR A 346 22.27 1.23 -30.85
C THR A 346 20.94 0.48 -30.65
N ASP A 347 20.85 -0.40 -29.66
CA ASP A 347 19.64 -1.22 -29.36
C ASP A 347 18.33 -0.42 -29.16
N LEU A 348 18.43 0.90 -28.99
CA LEU A 348 17.29 1.82 -28.88
C LEU A 348 16.73 2.30 -30.23
N ALA A 349 17.46 2.08 -31.33
CA ALA A 349 16.99 2.36 -32.68
C ALA A 349 16.38 1.07 -33.26
N ALA A 350 15.06 1.02 -33.29
CA ALA A 350 14.30 -0.01 -33.98
C ALA A 350 14.89 -0.32 -35.37
N SER A 351 15.36 -1.55 -35.56
CA SER A 351 15.55 -2.12 -36.88
C SER A 351 15.17 -3.61 -36.96
N PRO A 352 13.96 -3.99 -36.52
CA PRO A 352 13.20 -5.01 -37.23
C PRO A 352 12.20 -4.40 -38.23
N VAL A 353 11.87 -3.11 -38.08
CA VAL A 353 10.75 -2.48 -38.82
C VAL A 353 11.21 -1.72 -40.06
N THR A 354 12.48 -1.28 -40.12
CA THR A 354 12.99 -0.40 -41.20
C THR A 354 13.62 -1.13 -42.38
N GLN A 355 13.91 -2.42 -42.27
CA GLN A 355 14.30 -3.25 -43.42
C GLN A 355 13.53 -4.57 -43.38
N GLY A 356 12.51 -4.65 -44.22
CA GLY A 356 11.98 -5.96 -44.59
C GLY A 356 13.12 -6.81 -45.15
N LEU A 357 13.14 -8.09 -44.73
CA LEU A 357 14.03 -9.18 -45.17
C LEU A 357 15.35 -9.34 -44.37
N GLY A 358 15.44 -10.49 -43.67
CA GLY A 358 16.55 -11.40 -43.97
C GLY A 358 17.77 -11.47 -43.05
N SER A 359 17.71 -11.09 -41.77
CA SER A 359 18.75 -11.51 -40.81
C SER A 359 18.18 -12.54 -39.84
N GLY A 360 18.32 -13.82 -40.16
CA GLY A 360 18.03 -14.94 -39.26
C GLY A 360 19.09 -15.11 -38.16
N ALA A 361 19.79 -14.04 -37.78
CA ALA A 361 20.72 -14.07 -36.67
C ALA A 361 19.92 -13.97 -35.36
N PRO A 362 19.95 -15.00 -34.49
CA PRO A 362 19.29 -14.92 -33.19
C PRO A 362 19.86 -13.72 -32.43
N ILE A 363 18.98 -12.93 -31.79
CA ILE A 363 19.42 -11.87 -30.88
C ILE A 363 20.13 -12.57 -29.73
N GLU A 364 21.46 -12.46 -29.69
CA GLU A 364 22.25 -13.00 -28.59
C GLU A 364 22.03 -12.13 -27.34
N CYS A 365 21.57 -12.76 -26.26
CA CYS A 365 21.22 -12.09 -25.01
C CYS A 365 21.54 -13.01 -23.84
N GLY A 366 22.25 -12.49 -22.84
CA GLY A 366 22.72 -13.28 -21.70
C GLY A 366 21.61 -14.08 -21.01
N THR A 367 20.41 -13.54 -20.85
CA THR A 367 19.30 -14.24 -20.19
C THR A 367 18.77 -15.48 -20.92
N GLN A 368 19.24 -15.80 -22.15
CA GLN A 368 18.98 -17.09 -22.81
C GLN A 368 19.52 -18.28 -22.01
N LEU A 369 20.58 -18.09 -21.21
CA LEU A 369 21.11 -19.13 -20.33
C LEU A 369 20.08 -19.67 -19.33
N LEU A 370 19.02 -18.90 -19.03
CA LEU A 370 17.94 -19.33 -18.13
C LEU A 370 17.16 -20.54 -18.68
N GLU A 371 17.18 -20.78 -19.99
CA GLU A 371 16.55 -21.97 -20.59
C GLU A 371 17.20 -23.28 -20.13
N GLN A 372 18.49 -23.22 -19.79
CA GLN A 372 19.27 -24.38 -19.33
C GLN A 372 18.95 -24.79 -17.90
N LEU A 373 18.27 -23.94 -17.13
CA LEU A 373 17.90 -24.24 -15.75
C LEU A 373 16.74 -25.25 -15.72
N PRO A 374 16.78 -26.23 -14.81
CA PRO A 374 15.64 -27.12 -14.60
C PRO A 374 14.47 -26.37 -13.97
N ASP A 375 13.26 -26.86 -14.20
CA ASP A 375 12.06 -26.34 -13.56
C ASP A 375 12.16 -26.52 -12.04
N GLY A 376 11.77 -25.50 -11.28
CA GLY A 376 11.89 -25.52 -9.81
C GLY A 376 13.32 -25.37 -9.27
N ALA A 377 14.29 -24.94 -10.08
CA ALA A 377 15.66 -24.73 -9.61
C ALA A 377 15.82 -23.63 -8.54
N GLU A 378 14.88 -22.69 -8.44
CA GLU A 378 14.89 -21.55 -7.50
C GLU A 378 16.22 -20.76 -7.45
N ALA A 379 16.91 -20.62 -8.59
CA ALA A 379 18.23 -20.01 -8.64
C ALA A 379 18.20 -18.49 -8.39
N THR A 380 19.36 -17.93 -8.03
CA THR A 380 19.61 -16.48 -7.94
C THR A 380 20.23 -15.96 -9.22
N LEU A 381 19.57 -14.98 -9.83
CA LEU A 381 20.01 -14.30 -11.06
C LEU A 381 20.73 -13.00 -10.70
N LEU A 382 22.01 -12.88 -11.05
CA LEU A 382 22.81 -11.67 -10.90
C LEU A 382 22.84 -10.91 -12.23
N LEU A 383 22.60 -9.60 -12.18
CA LEU A 383 22.54 -8.74 -13.36
C LEU A 383 23.40 -7.49 -13.17
N GLY A 384 24.24 -7.18 -14.15
CA GLY A 384 25.03 -5.94 -14.15
C GLY A 384 24.17 -4.68 -14.27
N TYR A 385 23.01 -4.79 -14.96
CA TYR A 385 22.04 -3.70 -15.17
C TYR A 385 20.60 -4.20 -15.06
N PHE A 386 19.65 -3.30 -14.79
CA PHE A 386 18.23 -3.65 -14.79
C PHE A 386 17.77 -4.20 -16.16
N PRO A 387 16.91 -5.25 -16.19
CA PRO A 387 16.49 -5.89 -17.42
C PRO A 387 15.84 -4.96 -18.44
N ASN A 388 16.26 -5.10 -19.71
CA ASN A 388 15.55 -4.51 -20.85
C ASN A 388 14.29 -5.35 -21.20
N LEU A 389 13.58 -4.98 -22.27
CA LEU A 389 12.35 -5.67 -22.67
C LEU A 389 12.55 -7.15 -23.06
N ILE A 390 13.66 -7.47 -23.73
CA ILE A 390 13.95 -8.83 -24.20
C ILE A 390 14.30 -9.72 -23.02
N GLU A 391 15.21 -9.26 -22.17
CA GLU A 391 15.62 -9.96 -20.93
C GLU A 391 14.42 -10.18 -20.01
N HIS A 392 13.56 -9.17 -19.88
CA HIS A 392 12.33 -9.25 -19.10
C HIS A 392 11.43 -10.41 -19.53
N SER A 393 11.21 -10.61 -20.83
CA SER A 393 10.37 -11.72 -21.31
C SER A 393 10.95 -13.09 -20.96
N GLN A 394 12.27 -13.23 -21.00
CA GLN A 394 12.97 -14.47 -20.66
C GLN A 394 12.96 -14.73 -19.15
N ILE A 395 13.18 -13.69 -18.36
CA ILE A 395 13.08 -13.73 -16.89
C ILE A 395 11.67 -14.13 -16.46
N CYS A 396 10.62 -13.54 -17.04
CA CYS A 396 9.23 -13.90 -16.73
C CYS A 396 8.95 -15.38 -17.07
N THR A 397 9.46 -15.87 -18.20
CA THR A 397 9.32 -17.29 -18.59
C THR A 397 10.02 -18.22 -17.59
N ALA A 398 11.23 -17.87 -17.16
CA ALA A 398 11.98 -18.62 -16.15
C ALA A 398 11.29 -18.60 -14.76
N ALA A 399 10.68 -17.47 -14.39
CA ALA A 399 9.94 -17.33 -13.14
C ALA A 399 8.67 -18.21 -13.11
N LEU A 400 7.91 -18.26 -14.22
CA LEU A 400 6.75 -19.14 -14.35
C LEU A 400 7.11 -20.62 -14.21
N ARG A 401 8.31 -21.01 -14.64
CA ARG A 401 8.88 -22.35 -14.48
C ARG A 401 9.50 -22.59 -13.09
N LYS A 402 9.47 -21.59 -12.20
CA LYS A 402 10.18 -21.57 -10.90
C LYS A 402 11.68 -21.86 -11.00
N ALA A 403 12.29 -21.59 -12.16
CA ALA A 403 13.71 -21.81 -12.38
C ALA A 403 14.57 -20.77 -11.66
N ILE A 404 14.03 -19.57 -11.45
CA ILE A 404 14.64 -18.49 -10.68
C ILE A 404 13.70 -18.05 -9.56
N ARG A 405 14.29 -17.58 -8.46
CA ARG A 405 13.56 -17.03 -7.31
C ARG A 405 13.97 -15.61 -6.96
N ARG A 406 15.23 -15.25 -7.21
CA ARG A 406 15.78 -13.94 -6.82
C ARG A 406 16.50 -13.28 -7.98
N ILE A 407 16.40 -11.97 -8.06
CA ILE A 407 17.19 -11.11 -8.94
C ILE A 407 18.03 -10.20 -8.06
N VAL A 408 19.34 -10.14 -8.32
CA VAL A 408 20.26 -9.18 -7.69
C VAL A 408 20.86 -8.32 -8.79
N LEU A 409 20.49 -7.04 -8.84
CA LEU A 409 21.04 -6.11 -9.82
C LEU A 409 22.11 -5.20 -9.21
N ARG A 410 23.15 -4.90 -9.99
CA ARG A 410 24.21 -3.96 -9.62
C ARG A 410 23.80 -2.52 -9.89
N ARG A 411 23.37 -2.22 -11.12
CA ARG A 411 23.06 -0.85 -11.57
C ARG A 411 21.64 -0.74 -12.11
N ALA A 412 20.96 0.37 -11.82
CA ALA A 412 19.60 0.60 -12.30
C ALA A 412 19.56 0.89 -13.80
N SER A 413 20.47 1.71 -14.32
CA SER A 413 20.51 2.08 -15.73
C SER A 413 21.96 2.29 -16.20
N PHE A 414 22.20 1.99 -17.48
CA PHE A 414 23.46 2.30 -18.15
C PHE A 414 23.57 3.80 -18.45
N GLU A 415 22.49 4.41 -18.93
CA GLU A 415 22.49 5.80 -19.40
C GLU A 415 22.05 6.79 -18.31
N HIS A 416 21.25 6.32 -17.35
CA HIS A 416 20.58 7.17 -16.36
C HIS A 416 21.06 6.86 -14.93
N GLY A 417 22.22 6.22 -14.77
CA GLY A 417 22.80 5.89 -13.47
C GLY A 417 21.81 5.17 -12.54
N PRO A 418 21.51 5.70 -11.34
CA PRO A 418 20.61 5.07 -10.38
C PRO A 418 19.12 5.22 -10.72
N PHE A 419 18.73 5.87 -11.84
CA PHE A 419 17.34 6.22 -12.13
C PHE A 419 16.63 5.25 -13.08
N LEU A 420 15.51 4.70 -12.62
CA LEU A 420 14.64 3.79 -13.35
C LEU A 420 13.63 4.55 -14.25
N SER A 421 13.30 3.96 -15.39
CA SER A 421 12.27 4.47 -16.30
C SER A 421 10.86 4.06 -15.86
N ALA A 422 9.83 4.74 -16.37
CA ALA A 422 8.44 4.33 -16.18
C ALA A 422 8.17 2.86 -16.56
N ARG A 423 8.88 2.34 -17.56
CA ARG A 423 8.75 0.93 -17.98
C ARG A 423 9.40 -0.03 -16.98
N ASP A 424 10.49 0.39 -16.35
CA ASP A 424 11.20 -0.44 -15.38
C ASP A 424 10.37 -0.65 -14.11
N HIS A 425 9.63 0.38 -13.68
CA HIS A 425 8.65 0.22 -12.59
C HIS A 425 7.53 -0.77 -12.93
N GLY A 426 7.10 -0.81 -14.21
CA GLY A 426 6.16 -1.84 -14.68
C GLY A 426 6.75 -3.25 -14.56
N ARG A 427 7.99 -3.45 -15.03
CA ARG A 427 8.67 -4.75 -14.92
C ARG A 427 8.90 -5.18 -13.47
N LEU A 428 9.22 -4.24 -12.58
CA LEU A 428 9.30 -4.51 -11.13
C LEU A 428 7.97 -5.01 -10.57
N ALA A 429 6.84 -4.48 -11.04
CA ALA A 429 5.52 -4.96 -10.65
C ALA A 429 5.22 -6.36 -11.21
N ASP A 430 5.66 -6.65 -12.44
CA ASP A 430 5.53 -7.98 -13.03
C ASP A 430 6.37 -9.01 -12.25
N TYR A 431 7.59 -8.66 -11.86
CA TYR A 431 8.46 -9.54 -11.06
C TYR A 431 7.88 -9.84 -9.68
N GLU A 432 7.37 -8.84 -8.98
CA GLU A 432 6.60 -9.04 -7.75
C GLU A 432 5.41 -9.97 -8.00
N GLY A 433 4.68 -9.74 -9.10
CA GLY A 433 3.52 -10.54 -9.48
C GLY A 433 3.81 -12.01 -9.79
N LEU A 434 5.06 -12.30 -10.18
CA LEU A 434 5.58 -13.65 -10.42
C LEU A 434 6.26 -14.25 -9.18
N GLY A 435 6.26 -13.55 -8.05
CA GLY A 435 6.87 -14.01 -6.80
C GLY A 435 8.40 -13.93 -6.77
N LEU A 436 9.01 -13.13 -7.64
CA LEU A 436 10.46 -12.91 -7.63
C LEU A 436 10.86 -11.87 -6.60
N GLU A 437 11.89 -12.17 -5.82
CA GLU A 437 12.52 -11.20 -4.93
C GLU A 437 13.56 -10.39 -5.72
N VAL A 438 13.42 -9.07 -5.76
CA VAL A 438 14.37 -8.19 -6.46
C VAL A 438 15.20 -7.41 -5.45
N PHE A 439 16.52 -7.56 -5.53
CA PHE A 439 17.51 -6.85 -4.74
C PHE A 439 18.36 -5.95 -5.61
N TRP A 440 18.77 -4.82 -5.06
CA TRP A 440 19.69 -3.89 -5.69
C TRP A 440 20.88 -3.63 -4.76
N CYS A 441 22.07 -3.92 -5.27
CA CYS A 441 23.33 -3.53 -4.67
C CYS A 441 23.59 -2.05 -5.00
N ASN A 442 23.11 -1.16 -4.13
CA ASN A 442 23.23 0.28 -4.37
C ASN A 442 24.64 0.74 -3.97
N GLU A 443 25.50 0.84 -4.98
CA GLU A 443 26.90 1.27 -4.86
C GLU A 443 27.03 2.65 -4.20
N ASP A 444 26.22 3.61 -4.65
CA ASP A 444 26.26 4.99 -4.17
C ASP A 444 26.07 5.09 -2.65
N ARG A 445 25.25 4.21 -2.08
CA ARG A 445 24.90 4.17 -0.65
C ARG A 445 25.61 3.07 0.14
N GLY A 446 26.31 2.16 -0.53
CA GLY A 446 27.03 1.05 0.09
C GLY A 446 26.12 0.06 0.83
N HIS A 447 24.88 -0.14 0.38
CA HIS A 447 23.95 -1.09 0.99
C HIS A 447 23.19 -1.94 -0.04
N ILE A 448 22.59 -3.03 0.43
CA ILE A 448 21.70 -3.88 -0.36
C ILE A 448 20.26 -3.55 0.03
N VAL A 449 19.44 -3.27 -0.97
CA VAL A 449 18.03 -2.95 -0.77
C VAL A 449 17.14 -3.95 -1.51
N ARG A 450 16.03 -4.31 -0.89
CA ARG A 450 14.99 -5.16 -1.47
C ARG A 450 13.86 -4.29 -2.00
N HIS A 451 13.36 -4.63 -3.19
CA HIS A 451 12.14 -4.04 -3.72
C HIS A 451 10.93 -4.64 -3.01
N VAL A 452 10.05 -3.78 -2.50
CA VAL A 452 8.85 -4.16 -1.75
C VAL A 452 7.69 -3.24 -2.09
N PHE A 453 6.48 -3.80 -2.13
CA PHE A 453 5.27 -3.03 -2.42
C PHE A 453 4.59 -2.52 -1.15
N ARG A 454 4.13 -1.27 -1.22
CA ARG A 454 3.17 -0.68 -0.29
C ARG A 454 2.04 -0.07 -1.10
N GLY A 455 0.81 -0.53 -0.88
CA GLY A 455 -0.29 -0.19 -1.79
C GLY A 455 -0.03 -0.80 -3.17
N LEU A 456 -0.09 0.03 -4.20
CA LEU A 456 0.24 -0.28 -5.60
C LEU A 456 1.62 0.28 -6.02
N ARG A 457 2.44 0.68 -5.05
CA ARG A 457 3.70 1.41 -5.29
C ARG A 457 4.88 0.63 -4.72
N GLY A 458 5.86 0.36 -5.57
CA GLY A 458 7.07 -0.37 -5.22
C GLY A 458 8.20 0.57 -4.78
N TYR A 459 8.86 0.24 -3.67
CA TYR A 459 9.98 0.98 -3.08
C TYR A 459 11.14 0.04 -2.78
N PHE A 460 12.35 0.59 -2.75
CA PHE A 460 13.52 -0.10 -2.24
C PHE A 460 13.74 0.27 -0.78
N THR A 461 13.99 -0.72 0.08
CA THR A 461 14.40 -0.52 1.48
C THR A 461 15.33 -1.64 1.91
N THR A 462 16.14 -1.43 2.95
CA THR A 462 17.00 -2.50 3.46
C THR A 462 16.15 -3.62 4.06
N PRO A 463 16.54 -4.90 3.94
CA PRO A 463 15.68 -6.01 4.36
C PRO A 463 15.22 -5.94 5.82
N ASP A 464 16.08 -5.45 6.72
CA ASP A 464 15.78 -5.23 8.14
C ASP A 464 14.67 -4.19 8.40
N LYS A 465 14.41 -3.31 7.42
CA LYS A 465 13.42 -2.22 7.52
C LYS A 465 12.12 -2.48 6.77
N VAL A 466 12.00 -3.59 6.05
CA VAL A 466 10.79 -3.95 5.27
C VAL A 466 9.54 -3.94 6.16
N ASP A 467 9.64 -4.52 7.36
CA ASP A 467 8.54 -4.59 8.30
C ASP A 467 8.06 -3.20 8.75
N ARG A 468 9.02 -2.34 9.09
CA ARG A 468 8.77 -0.97 9.51
C ARG A 468 8.17 -0.15 8.36
N PHE A 469 8.70 -0.32 7.15
CA PHE A 469 8.20 0.34 5.95
C PHE A 469 6.73 0.03 5.69
N GLY A 470 6.33 -1.23 5.85
CA GLY A 470 4.93 -1.63 5.63
C GLY A 470 3.99 -1.16 6.74
N SER A 471 4.46 -1.07 7.99
CA SER A 471 3.61 -0.73 9.14
C SER A 471 3.57 0.76 9.49
N CYS A 472 4.55 1.58 9.08
CA CYS A 472 4.57 3.01 9.46
C CYS A 472 3.45 3.84 8.82
N LEU A 473 2.92 4.84 9.52
CA LEU A 473 2.04 5.86 8.93
C LEU A 473 2.88 6.89 8.16
N ILE A 474 2.58 7.17 6.89
CA ILE A 474 3.46 8.01 6.06
C ILE A 474 2.89 9.42 5.91
N PHE A 475 3.74 10.41 6.17
CA PHE A 475 3.51 11.83 5.89
C PHE A 475 4.35 12.23 4.68
N ALA A 476 3.70 12.69 3.61
CA ALA A 476 4.38 13.33 2.50
C ALA A 476 4.67 14.79 2.86
N ILE A 477 5.94 15.19 2.83
CA ILE A 477 6.36 16.57 3.11
C ILE A 477 7.06 17.15 1.88
N TYR A 478 6.49 18.23 1.36
CA TYR A 478 6.99 18.95 0.19
C TYR A 478 7.56 20.30 0.60
N GLY A 479 8.56 20.80 -0.12
CA GLY A 479 9.16 22.09 0.18
C GLY A 479 10.17 22.54 -0.86
N SER A 480 10.75 23.71 -0.61
CA SER A 480 11.77 24.31 -1.48
C SER A 480 13.04 23.46 -1.61
N THR A 481 13.70 23.57 -2.75
CA THR A 481 15.10 23.12 -2.93
C THR A 481 16.10 24.06 -2.27
N LYS A 482 15.66 25.24 -1.81
CA LYS A 482 16.47 26.16 -1.01
C LYS A 482 16.48 25.73 0.47
N PRO A 483 17.60 25.91 1.18
CA PRO A 483 17.66 25.66 2.62
C PRO A 483 16.67 26.52 3.41
N LEU A 484 16.17 25.93 4.49
CA LEU A 484 15.48 26.60 5.59
C LEU A 484 16.50 27.34 6.46
N ASN A 485 16.09 28.47 7.03
CA ASN A 485 16.88 29.16 8.06
C ASN A 485 16.76 28.44 9.42
N ASP A 486 17.65 28.76 10.37
CA ASP A 486 17.72 28.10 11.68
C ASP A 486 16.38 28.12 12.44
N ARG A 487 15.66 29.25 12.36
CA ARG A 487 14.33 29.39 12.96
C ARG A 487 13.36 28.38 12.35
N ALA A 488 13.28 28.32 11.03
CA ALA A 488 12.40 27.39 10.33
C ALA A 488 12.80 25.94 10.60
N GLU A 489 14.09 25.61 10.66
CA GLU A 489 14.55 24.26 11.01
C GLU A 489 14.07 23.84 12.40
N HIS A 490 14.22 24.72 13.41
CA HIS A 490 13.72 24.45 14.76
C HIS A 490 12.19 24.28 14.81
N GLN A 491 11.45 25.08 14.04
CA GLN A 491 10.00 24.97 13.94
C GLN A 491 9.56 23.66 13.27
N ILE A 492 10.31 23.18 12.28
CA ILE A 492 10.07 21.86 11.67
C ILE A 492 10.38 20.74 12.64
N GLU A 493 11.46 20.83 13.42
CA GLU A 493 11.76 19.85 14.46
C GLU A 493 10.63 19.75 15.48
N GLN A 494 10.10 20.88 15.96
CA GLN A 494 8.94 20.91 16.84
C GLN A 494 7.70 20.32 16.17
N LEU A 495 7.43 20.66 14.90
CA LEU A 495 6.32 20.10 14.12
C LEU A 495 6.40 18.56 14.03
N LEU A 496 7.57 18.01 13.69
CA LEU A 496 7.76 16.57 13.58
C LEU A 496 7.68 15.87 14.95
N ALA A 497 8.18 16.51 16.01
CA ALA A 497 8.00 16.02 17.38
C ALA A 497 6.52 15.99 17.79
N ASN A 498 5.76 17.02 17.42
CA ASN A 498 4.32 17.11 17.65
C ASN A 498 3.54 16.01 16.89
N LEU A 499 3.91 15.73 15.63
CA LEU A 499 3.32 14.62 14.86
C LEU A 499 3.64 13.26 15.50
N ARG A 500 4.89 13.04 15.92
CA ARG A 500 5.32 11.84 16.64
C ARG A 500 4.56 11.68 17.97
N ALA A 501 4.32 12.78 18.69
CA ALA A 501 3.57 12.76 19.93
C ALA A 501 2.12 12.34 19.69
N LEU A 502 1.49 12.77 18.58
CA LEU A 502 0.10 12.47 18.25
C LEU A 502 -0.09 11.06 17.65
N PHE A 503 0.79 10.63 16.76
CA PHE A 503 0.65 9.39 15.97
C PHE A 503 1.65 8.29 16.36
N GLY A 504 2.42 8.49 17.43
CA GLY A 504 3.42 7.53 17.91
C GLY A 504 4.72 7.54 17.09
N SER A 505 5.63 6.63 17.44
CA SER A 505 6.96 6.50 16.79
C SER A 505 6.94 5.75 15.46
N ASP A 506 5.85 5.03 15.16
CA ASP A 506 5.70 4.24 13.96
C ASP A 506 5.14 5.11 12.82
N ILE A 507 5.75 6.28 12.60
CA ILE A 507 5.49 7.16 11.47
C ILE A 507 6.74 7.29 10.58
N GLY A 508 6.53 7.61 9.31
CA GLY A 508 7.59 7.88 8.36
C GLY A 508 7.35 9.13 7.52
N ILE A 509 8.43 9.78 7.12
CA ILE A 509 8.43 11.01 6.33
C ILE A 509 8.89 10.70 4.92
N LEU A 510 8.04 10.97 3.94
CA LEU A 510 8.35 10.83 2.51
C LEU A 510 8.54 12.22 1.90
N THR A 511 9.71 12.46 1.31
CA THR A 511 10.00 13.71 0.60
C THR A 511 10.34 13.47 -0.88
N GLY A 512 10.56 14.54 -1.62
CA GLY A 512 11.09 14.46 -2.98
C GLY A 512 12.58 14.11 -3.06
N GLY A 513 13.29 14.04 -1.93
CA GLY A 513 14.70 13.66 -1.85
C GLY A 513 15.71 14.67 -2.41
N GLY A 514 15.25 15.86 -2.82
CA GLY A 514 16.13 16.94 -3.28
C GLY A 514 16.77 17.72 -2.11
N PRO A 515 17.64 18.70 -2.41
CA PRO A 515 18.33 19.50 -1.40
C PRO A 515 17.39 20.48 -0.68
N GLY A 516 17.94 21.26 0.25
CA GLY A 516 17.23 22.33 0.94
C GLY A 516 16.24 21.81 1.97
N ALA A 517 15.02 22.35 1.98
CA ALA A 517 14.00 22.00 2.96
C ALA A 517 13.70 20.49 3.01
N MET A 518 13.69 19.82 1.86
CA MET A 518 13.43 18.36 1.80
C MET A 518 14.54 17.55 2.49
N GLN A 519 15.81 17.91 2.27
CA GLN A 519 16.95 17.29 2.94
C GLN A 519 16.90 17.54 4.45
N GLN A 520 16.73 18.79 4.87
CA GLN A 520 16.68 19.16 6.30
C GLN A 520 15.54 18.46 7.03
N VAL A 521 14.34 18.39 6.44
CA VAL A 521 13.21 17.62 6.99
C VAL A 521 13.58 16.16 7.18
N THR A 522 14.25 15.56 6.18
CA THR A 522 14.64 14.15 6.24
C THR A 522 15.67 13.93 7.35
N ASP A 523 16.65 14.81 7.50
CA ASP A 523 17.68 14.68 8.53
C ASP A 523 17.12 14.89 9.95
N ILE A 524 16.23 15.86 10.14
CA ILE A 524 15.51 16.07 11.40
C ILE A 524 14.67 14.83 11.74
N ALA A 525 13.89 14.34 10.78
CA ALA A 525 13.05 13.15 10.98
C ALA A 525 13.88 11.93 11.40
N HIS A 526 15.04 11.73 10.75
CA HIS A 526 15.97 10.66 11.11
C HIS A 526 16.54 10.84 12.53
N ARG A 527 16.93 12.07 12.93
CA ARG A 527 17.36 12.38 14.32
C ARG A 527 16.28 12.10 15.36
N LEU A 528 15.02 12.34 15.02
CA LEU A 528 13.86 12.03 15.86
C LEU A 528 13.50 10.55 15.85
N GLY A 529 14.26 9.70 15.16
CA GLY A 529 14.04 8.26 15.08
C GLY A 529 12.83 7.89 14.23
N LEU A 530 12.33 8.78 13.37
CA LEU A 530 11.25 8.50 12.42
C LEU A 530 11.80 7.76 11.21
N MET A 531 10.94 7.00 10.53
CA MET A 531 11.36 6.37 9.27
C MET A 531 11.46 7.45 8.20
N VAL A 532 12.47 7.40 7.35
CA VAL A 532 12.66 8.43 6.32
C VAL A 532 12.72 7.84 4.93
N GLY A 533 12.09 8.52 3.97
CA GLY A 533 12.09 8.06 2.59
C GLY A 533 12.01 9.16 1.56
N SER A 534 12.35 8.77 0.33
CA SER A 534 12.49 9.73 -0.77
C SER A 534 12.06 9.15 -2.10
N SER A 535 11.29 9.93 -2.84
CA SER A 535 11.00 9.65 -4.24
C SER A 535 11.90 10.54 -5.09
N PHE A 536 13.01 10.03 -5.60
CA PHE A 536 14.03 10.82 -6.32
C PHE A 536 13.68 11.00 -7.80
N ILE A 537 14.04 12.13 -8.37
CA ILE A 537 13.96 12.36 -9.81
C ILE A 537 15.31 12.79 -10.37
N GLU A 538 15.67 12.21 -11.51
CA GLU A 538 16.87 12.55 -12.25
C GLU A 538 16.85 14.03 -12.62
N THR A 539 17.81 14.76 -12.06
CA THR A 539 18.08 16.16 -12.38
C THR A 539 19.58 16.35 -12.47
N VAL A 540 20.02 17.29 -13.31
CA VAL A 540 21.44 17.47 -13.65
C VAL A 540 22.29 17.89 -12.43
N ASP A 541 21.67 18.51 -11.42
CA ASP A 541 22.37 19.20 -10.32
C ASP A 541 22.01 18.71 -8.90
N GLN A 542 21.39 17.53 -8.74
CA GLN A 542 21.00 17.03 -7.41
C GLN A 542 21.64 15.69 -7.08
N THR A 543 22.50 15.68 -6.07
CA THR A 543 22.87 14.45 -5.36
C THR A 543 21.67 13.96 -4.57
N THR A 544 21.34 12.67 -4.70
CA THR A 544 20.28 12.07 -3.90
C THR A 544 20.63 12.13 -2.41
N ASN A 545 19.66 12.49 -1.58
CA ASN A 545 19.80 12.42 -0.13
C ASN A 545 20.28 11.01 0.27
N GLN A 546 21.30 10.89 1.13
CA GLN A 546 21.84 9.60 1.61
C GLN A 546 21.12 9.07 2.88
N SER A 547 20.37 9.90 3.60
CA SER A 547 19.69 9.52 4.85
C SER A 547 18.41 8.71 4.62
N ALA A 548 17.86 8.66 3.41
CA ALA A 548 16.60 7.94 3.14
C ALA A 548 16.74 6.42 3.36
N GLU A 549 15.86 5.84 4.17
CA GLU A 549 15.80 4.41 4.51
C GLU A 549 14.92 3.60 3.55
N PHE A 550 13.97 4.26 2.88
CA PHE A 550 13.21 3.71 1.77
C PHE A 550 13.15 4.71 0.62
N TYR A 551 13.24 4.25 -0.62
CA TYR A 551 13.26 5.17 -1.75
C TYR A 551 12.82 4.54 -3.06
N GLN A 552 12.49 5.40 -4.01
CA GLN A 552 12.32 5.03 -5.40
C GLN A 552 12.94 6.12 -6.28
N THR A 553 13.42 5.74 -7.46
CA THR A 553 14.16 6.62 -8.37
C THR A 553 13.47 6.70 -9.72
N PHE A 554 13.33 7.90 -10.27
CA PHE A 554 12.64 8.13 -11.54
C PHE A 554 13.51 8.92 -12.50
N GLN A 555 13.54 8.53 -13.77
CA GLN A 555 14.14 9.34 -14.83
C GLN A 555 13.40 10.67 -15.02
N ALA A 556 14.07 11.67 -15.59
CA ALA A 556 13.57 13.05 -15.66
C ALA A 556 12.20 13.18 -16.34
N ARG A 557 11.95 12.34 -17.38
CA ARG A 557 10.67 12.32 -18.12
C ARG A 557 9.53 11.62 -17.38
N SER A 558 9.82 10.91 -16.30
CA SER A 558 8.85 10.19 -15.48
C SER A 558 8.28 11.04 -14.34
N ARG A 559 8.43 12.36 -14.40
CA ARG A 559 7.99 13.31 -13.37
C ARG A 559 6.53 13.13 -12.94
N GLN A 560 5.61 12.91 -13.88
CA GLN A 560 4.19 12.70 -13.56
C GLN A 560 3.94 11.32 -12.94
N ALA A 561 4.64 10.29 -13.42
CA ALA A 561 4.55 8.94 -12.85
C ALA A 561 5.04 8.92 -11.40
N ARG A 562 6.12 9.65 -11.10
CA ARG A 562 6.66 9.82 -9.76
C ARG A 562 5.63 10.30 -8.73
N GLN A 563 4.68 11.15 -9.12
CA GLN A 563 3.68 11.68 -8.19
C GLN A 563 2.76 10.60 -7.66
N ARG A 564 2.48 9.58 -8.48
CA ARG A 564 1.70 8.42 -8.07
C ARG A 564 2.35 7.65 -6.91
N TRP A 565 3.67 7.74 -6.73
CA TRP A 565 4.35 7.10 -5.61
C TRP A 565 4.04 7.76 -4.27
N PHE A 566 3.71 9.05 -4.24
CA PHE A 566 3.30 9.73 -3.00
C PHE A 566 1.92 9.28 -2.49
N GLU A 567 1.12 8.56 -3.28
CA GLU A 567 -0.19 8.02 -2.86
C GLU A 567 -0.12 7.03 -1.67
N ILE A 568 1.08 6.56 -1.30
CA ILE A 568 1.26 5.77 -0.07
C ILE A 568 1.12 6.59 1.21
N ALA A 569 1.15 7.92 1.09
CA ALA A 569 1.06 8.85 2.20
C ALA A 569 -0.38 9.01 2.68
N SER A 570 -0.56 8.97 3.99
CA SER A 570 -1.85 9.20 4.64
C SER A 570 -2.14 10.69 4.81
N PHE A 571 -1.09 11.51 4.91
CA PHE A 571 -1.18 12.94 5.14
C PHE A 571 -0.16 13.68 4.29
N HIS A 572 -0.52 14.90 3.89
CA HIS A 572 0.31 15.76 3.04
C HIS A 572 0.54 17.10 3.75
N LEU A 573 1.81 17.48 3.88
CA LEU A 573 2.24 18.77 4.42
C LEU A 573 3.07 19.53 3.40
N PHE A 574 2.80 20.83 3.29
CA PHE A 574 3.46 21.74 2.36
C PHE A 574 4.24 22.79 3.13
N LEU A 575 5.56 22.69 3.09
CA LEU A 575 6.46 23.75 3.54
C LEU A 575 6.60 24.81 2.47
N VAL A 576 7.11 25.99 2.83
CA VAL A 576 7.45 27.06 1.89
C VAL A 576 8.25 26.51 0.70
N GLY A 577 7.80 26.85 -0.51
CA GLY A 577 8.34 26.28 -1.74
C GLY A 577 7.92 27.04 -2.99
N GLY A 578 8.44 26.60 -4.14
CA GLY A 578 8.21 27.23 -5.43
C GLY A 578 7.18 26.49 -6.29
N VAL A 579 7.37 26.58 -7.62
CA VAL A 579 6.46 25.95 -8.61
C VAL A 579 6.35 24.44 -8.47
N GLY A 580 7.41 23.75 -8.03
CA GLY A 580 7.36 22.31 -7.74
C GLY A 580 6.39 22.01 -6.58
N THR A 581 6.50 22.74 -5.48
CA THR A 581 5.57 22.59 -4.34
C THR A 581 4.13 22.96 -4.73
N LEU A 582 3.95 24.00 -5.54
CA LEU A 582 2.63 24.39 -6.05
C LEU A 582 2.00 23.30 -6.93
N GLU A 583 2.80 22.58 -7.71
CA GLU A 583 2.32 21.43 -8.48
C GLU A 583 1.81 20.31 -7.57
N GLU A 584 2.54 19.97 -6.50
CA GLU A 584 2.12 18.94 -5.52
C GLU A 584 0.82 19.34 -4.81
N ILE A 585 0.66 20.63 -4.49
CA ILE A 585 -0.59 21.19 -3.96
C ILE A 585 -1.72 20.95 -4.96
N GLY A 586 -1.54 21.34 -6.22
CA GLY A 586 -2.57 21.18 -7.26
C GLY A 586 -2.97 19.72 -7.47
N LEU A 587 -2.01 18.79 -7.47
CA LEU A 587 -2.25 17.36 -7.58
C LEU A 587 -3.01 16.82 -6.37
N THR A 588 -2.55 17.12 -5.15
CA THR A 588 -3.17 16.64 -3.90
C THR A 588 -4.63 17.10 -3.80
N LEU A 589 -4.91 18.38 -4.06
CA LEU A 589 -6.28 18.92 -4.01
C LEU A 589 -7.17 18.28 -5.09
N THR A 590 -6.62 18.02 -6.27
CA THR A 590 -7.37 17.39 -7.37
C THR A 590 -7.64 15.91 -7.08
N ASP A 591 -6.67 15.16 -6.58
CA ASP A 591 -6.82 13.75 -6.23
C ASP A 591 -7.80 13.56 -5.07
N MET A 592 -7.79 14.43 -4.05
CA MET A 592 -8.81 14.44 -2.98
C MET A 592 -10.20 14.71 -3.54
N LYS A 593 -10.34 15.66 -4.48
CA LYS A 593 -11.62 15.99 -5.11
C LYS A 593 -12.14 14.82 -5.97
N LEU A 594 -11.27 14.14 -6.69
CA LEU A 594 -11.62 13.01 -7.56
C LEU A 594 -11.82 11.70 -6.79
N GLY A 595 -11.51 11.66 -5.49
CA GLY A 595 -11.58 10.47 -4.66
C GLY A 595 -10.48 9.45 -4.94
N VAL A 596 -9.39 9.88 -5.60
CA VAL A 596 -8.19 9.07 -5.87
C VAL A 596 -7.42 8.82 -4.58
N ILE A 597 -7.27 9.86 -3.74
CA ILE A 597 -6.75 9.72 -2.37
C ILE A 597 -7.85 10.06 -1.36
N GLU A 598 -7.68 9.59 -0.13
CA GLU A 598 -8.63 9.84 0.94
C GLU A 598 -8.72 11.34 1.27
N THR A 599 -9.91 11.78 1.70
CA THR A 599 -10.04 13.13 2.26
C THR A 599 -9.32 13.15 3.60
N ALA A 600 -8.25 13.92 3.69
CA ALA A 600 -7.44 14.06 4.87
C ALA A 600 -7.12 15.55 5.16
N PRO A 601 -6.83 15.91 6.41
CA PRO A 601 -6.38 17.26 6.75
C PRO A 601 -5.04 17.56 6.07
N LEU A 602 -4.94 18.75 5.47
CA LEU A 602 -3.77 19.28 4.79
C LEU A 602 -3.18 20.42 5.60
N VAL A 603 -1.86 20.41 5.79
CA VAL A 603 -1.16 21.46 6.52
C VAL A 603 -0.20 22.19 5.60
N PHE A 604 -0.35 23.50 5.53
CA PHE A 604 0.56 24.43 4.87
C PHE A 604 1.33 25.14 5.96
N PHE A 605 2.58 24.74 6.16
CA PHE A 605 3.40 25.21 7.26
C PHE A 605 4.43 26.23 6.78
N ASP A 606 4.50 27.37 7.48
CA ASP A 606 5.49 28.40 7.25
C ASP A 606 6.31 28.67 8.51
N GLY A 607 7.52 28.11 8.57
CA GLY A 607 8.48 28.38 9.65
C GLY A 607 9.37 29.60 9.42
N THR A 608 9.24 30.31 8.29
CA THR A 608 10.28 31.22 7.79
C THR A 608 10.15 32.67 8.23
N GLY A 609 8.96 33.14 8.63
CA GLY A 609 8.70 34.55 8.88
C GLY A 609 7.57 34.86 9.87
N ASN A 610 7.20 36.15 9.94
CA ASN A 610 6.10 36.62 10.79
C ASN A 610 4.77 36.75 10.01
N GLU A 611 4.84 36.96 8.68
CA GLU A 611 3.67 36.95 7.81
C GLU A 611 3.55 35.58 7.11
N LEU A 612 2.32 35.09 6.95
CA LEU A 612 2.05 33.79 6.35
C LEU A 612 2.34 33.79 4.84
N TYR A 613 3.38 33.06 4.42
CA TYR A 613 3.77 32.88 3.01
C TYR A 613 2.62 32.48 2.09
N TRP A 614 1.69 31.66 2.59
CA TRP A 614 0.57 31.10 1.84
C TRP A 614 -0.64 32.01 1.69
N LYS A 615 -0.60 33.26 2.20
CA LYS A 615 -1.74 34.19 2.17
C LYS A 615 -2.33 34.38 0.78
N GLY A 616 -1.50 34.57 -0.25
CA GLY A 616 -1.99 34.72 -1.63
C GLY A 616 -2.72 33.48 -2.16
N LEU A 617 -2.25 32.29 -1.81
CA LEU A 617 -2.93 31.03 -2.17
C LEU A 617 -4.25 30.89 -1.42
N GLN A 618 -4.29 31.27 -0.13
CA GLN A 618 -5.50 31.27 0.68
C GLN A 618 -6.59 32.17 0.05
N GLU A 619 -6.23 33.39 -0.33
CA GLU A 619 -7.12 34.35 -0.99
C GLU A 619 -7.64 33.81 -2.33
N GLN A 620 -6.77 33.16 -3.11
CA GLN A 620 -7.14 32.55 -4.38
C GLN A 620 -8.08 31.36 -4.21
N LEU A 621 -7.84 30.47 -3.25
CA LEU A 621 -8.73 29.35 -2.93
C LEU A 621 -10.11 29.85 -2.48
N ALA A 622 -10.14 30.87 -1.61
CA ALA A 622 -11.38 31.51 -1.18
C ALA A 622 -12.13 32.15 -2.35
N HIS A 623 -11.43 32.79 -3.28
CA HIS A 623 -12.04 33.34 -4.49
C HIS A 623 -12.65 32.25 -5.37
N MET A 624 -11.93 31.15 -5.61
CA MET A 624 -12.44 30.01 -6.38
C MET A 624 -13.67 29.38 -5.72
N ALA A 625 -13.70 29.25 -4.40
CA ALA A 625 -14.88 28.75 -3.69
C ALA A 625 -16.09 29.68 -3.81
N ARG A 626 -15.91 31.01 -3.68
CA ARG A 626 -16.99 31.98 -3.91
C ARG A 626 -17.59 31.88 -5.31
N LEU A 627 -16.79 31.53 -6.31
CA LEU A 627 -17.22 31.33 -7.69
C LEU A 627 -17.68 29.89 -8.00
N GLY A 628 -17.75 29.00 -6.99
CA GLY A 628 -18.15 27.60 -7.17
C GLY A 628 -17.17 26.75 -7.98
N ARG A 629 -15.89 27.16 -8.08
CA ARG A 629 -14.83 26.47 -8.83
C ARG A 629 -14.05 25.44 -8.01
N VAL A 630 -14.15 25.51 -6.69
CA VAL A 630 -13.62 24.56 -5.72
C VAL A 630 -14.70 24.23 -4.70
N PRO A 631 -14.92 22.96 -4.31
CA PRO A 631 -15.89 22.62 -3.29
C PRO A 631 -15.49 23.16 -1.92
N ALA A 632 -16.43 23.75 -1.18
CA ALA A 632 -16.17 24.37 0.12
C ALA A 632 -15.55 23.39 1.13
N TRP A 633 -16.04 22.13 1.15
CA TRP A 633 -15.54 21.08 2.05
C TRP A 633 -14.04 20.82 1.93
N LEU A 634 -13.44 21.09 0.78
CA LEU A 634 -12.00 20.88 0.55
C LEU A 634 -11.18 21.96 1.26
N ILE A 635 -11.69 23.18 1.35
CA ILE A 635 -11.03 24.27 2.09
C ILE A 635 -11.10 24.04 3.60
N GLU A 636 -12.19 23.45 4.09
CA GLU A 636 -12.34 23.05 5.50
C GLU A 636 -11.28 22.02 5.95
N GLN A 637 -10.64 21.33 5.00
CA GLN A 637 -9.54 20.40 5.29
C GLN A 637 -8.16 21.07 5.33
N ILE A 638 -8.07 22.39 5.18
CA ILE A 638 -6.77 23.08 5.07
C ILE A 638 -6.49 23.91 6.32
N LEU A 639 -5.34 23.65 6.95
CA LEU A 639 -4.72 24.56 7.91
C LEU A 639 -3.52 25.23 7.25
N MET A 640 -3.50 26.57 7.24
CA MET A 640 -2.30 27.34 6.91
C MET A 640 -1.81 28.02 8.19
N THR A 641 -0.60 27.71 8.66
CA THR A 641 -0.12 28.15 9.97
C THR A 641 1.40 28.36 10.02
N THR A 642 1.84 29.24 10.92
CA THR A 642 3.24 29.40 11.33
C THR A 642 3.54 28.76 12.70
N ASP A 643 2.50 28.27 13.38
CA ASP A 643 2.56 27.67 14.70
C ASP A 643 2.52 26.13 14.62
N PRO A 644 3.59 25.41 15.03
CA PRO A 644 3.64 23.96 15.01
C PRO A 644 2.70 23.33 16.04
N ASP A 645 2.30 24.05 17.10
CA ASP A 645 1.41 23.54 18.14
C ASP A 645 -0.06 23.55 17.72
N ALA A 646 -0.42 24.38 16.73
CA ALA A 646 -1.73 24.36 16.10
C ALA A 646 -2.00 23.06 15.32
N VAL A 647 -0.94 22.38 14.85
CA VAL A 647 -1.07 21.24 13.94
C VAL A 647 -1.72 20.00 14.60
N PRO A 648 -1.28 19.52 15.78
CA PRO A 648 -1.96 18.43 16.48
C PRO A 648 -3.42 18.72 16.79
N HIS A 649 -3.74 19.96 17.19
CA HIS A 649 -5.11 20.36 17.50
C HIS A 649 -6.01 20.26 16.27
N PHE A 650 -5.53 20.78 15.13
CA PHE A 650 -6.22 20.68 13.87
C PHE A 650 -6.43 19.23 13.42
N TYR A 651 -5.40 18.38 13.51
CA TYR A 651 -5.56 16.95 13.21
C TYR A 651 -6.60 16.29 14.11
N LYS A 652 -6.54 16.51 15.44
CA LYS A 652 -7.54 15.95 16.37
C LYS A 652 -8.96 16.39 16.05
N GLN A 653 -9.15 17.67 15.72
CA GLN A 653 -10.45 18.22 15.36
C GLN A 653 -10.95 17.65 14.03
N ALA A 654 -10.15 17.76 12.97
CA ALA A 654 -10.55 17.39 11.62
C ALA A 654 -10.76 15.86 11.48
N LEU A 655 -9.95 15.06 12.18
CA LEU A 655 -10.09 13.61 12.21
C LEU A 655 -11.05 13.12 13.30
N ARG A 656 -11.53 14.01 14.18
CA ARG A 656 -12.32 13.67 15.37
C ARG A 656 -11.69 12.53 16.16
N LEU A 657 -10.42 12.67 16.55
CA LEU A 657 -9.69 11.70 17.37
C LEU A 657 -9.91 11.96 18.86
N GLY A 658 -9.99 10.88 19.64
CA GLY A 658 -10.23 10.88 21.08
C GLY A 658 -9.02 11.19 21.95
#